data_AF-A0A8R2NXI1-F1
#
_entry.id   AF-A0A8R2NXI1-F1
#
_cell.length_a   1.000
_cell.length_b   1.000
_cell.length_c   1.000
_cell.angle_alpha   90.00
_cell.angle_beta   90.00
_cell.angle_gamma   90.00
#
_symmetry.space_group_name_H-M   'P 1'
#
loop_
_entity.id
_entity.type
_entity.pdbx_description
1 polymer ?
#
loop_
_entity_poly.entity_id
_entity_poly.type
_entity_poly.pdbx_seq_one_letter_code
_entity_poly.pdbx_strand_id
1 'polypeptide(L)'
;METSNDSIESNAVILELDVPSNSIDILDKCISPIQSVTENNFMMTDLTNIDHSTIENHVIETSNDSIESNAVILELDVPSNSIDILDKCISPIQSVTENNFMMTDLTNIDHSTIENHVIETSNDSIESDLTIHFKGRRIVDMSHVFYQIQNSKQHTPGLGCSFMDVDFISESTKGFECSWKFQCRMCNMKTVITSEKRDPEIIPINKAVVNGTIAIGIGFTQLAELTASIDIPCMTAKIYLKYNTIVGADIKSSAWDEMRLAGMEEKRLALELGDIDEDGTPMCPVIADGQWSKRSYKTKYDALSGAATIIGYRTKKILFVGIRNRYCVICERAKVLDKSPNTHECFLNWSKGATSIEADAIIEGFLSSISIHGLKYNKLIGDGDSSVTKKLNEVMPYGPMLLVEKIECRNHILRNYGQKLMGLTKKTDYPCYLRKFISRNILRFRTAVTKAINHRKNLDDTMQEKIEGLRNDILNGPYHIFGHHLKCESYFCSGPKLNENDLVSEINKCGLMNDVKFVLRRVADNSKSLILDVDNNYCEQLNSIINKHIAGKRINFTQKQSYNIRIQAAIVSFNSKGNFIRTMHKKITNKSPGSIAKKFLKYTSDKRRNLKMRRSLFKSSGKYFKKKSSQGPDEFYGLAEPLLDILPDTVIKKKKEDFILSLTMTETARHILERETMQQANSQRWFVERRNRLTASNFGRICKMRPQTSCKSTVYDILYSSPTSSSLNYGKQTEETALKCLEFKISSKVQKCGLFIDKFIPYLAATPDGLIGSNSITEIKCPYSVKDSDTLEQALQEKKLPYISEKNGVYQLRKDHHYYFQIQGQMHITERHKCYFFIYTPEWTHLEIIHYDDVFWSKTMEKKLKLFYEECLLREIIDPQYYKRLMKSDIYEPAHIKENIDNHKKMKINKLGNK
;
A
#
# COMPACT_ATOMS: atom_id res chain seq x y z
N MET A 1 48.78 -24.78 -0.07
CA MET A 1 50.04 -24.87 -0.83
C MET A 1 50.26 -23.54 -1.54
N GLU A 2 51.49 -23.06 -1.42
CA GLU A 2 52.14 -21.94 -2.10
C GLU A 2 52.22 -22.19 -3.63
N THR A 3 52.64 -21.29 -4.53
CA THR A 3 52.88 -19.82 -4.62
C THR A 3 53.10 -19.51 -6.11
N SER A 4 52.94 -18.25 -6.53
CA SER A 4 53.95 -17.50 -7.32
C SER A 4 53.40 -16.14 -7.80
N ASN A 5 54.19 -15.09 -7.56
CA ASN A 5 54.10 -13.82 -8.28
C ASN A 5 54.92 -13.94 -9.58
N ASP A 6 54.74 -12.99 -10.50
CA ASP A 6 55.90 -12.36 -11.13
C ASP A 6 55.56 -10.97 -11.70
N SER A 7 56.57 -10.09 -11.72
CA SER A 7 56.48 -8.70 -12.14
C SER A 7 57.82 -8.23 -12.72
N ILE A 8 57.85 -7.73 -13.97
CA ILE A 8 59.04 -7.11 -14.57
C ILE A 8 58.62 -5.86 -15.37
N GLU A 9 59.47 -4.83 -15.34
CA GLU A 9 59.27 -3.48 -15.86
C GLU A 9 59.89 -3.22 -17.25
N SER A 10 59.59 -2.03 -17.79
CA SER A 10 60.43 -1.18 -18.66
C SER A 10 60.55 -1.52 -20.16
N ASN A 11 60.10 -0.59 -21.00
CA ASN A 11 60.97 0.35 -21.76
C ASN A 11 60.22 1.02 -22.93
N ALA A 12 60.30 2.35 -23.01
CA ALA A 12 60.07 3.12 -24.23
C ALA A 12 60.92 4.40 -24.19
N VAL A 13 61.69 4.63 -25.26
CA VAL A 13 62.84 5.55 -25.30
C VAL A 13 62.43 6.98 -25.67
N ILE A 14 63.09 7.97 -25.07
CA ILE A 14 63.08 9.38 -25.50
C ILE A 14 64.25 9.61 -26.45
N LEU A 15 63.99 10.24 -27.60
CA LEU A 15 65.00 10.87 -28.46
C LEU A 15 64.46 12.24 -28.91
N GLU A 16 65.28 13.27 -28.73
CA GLU A 16 65.01 14.67 -29.10
C GLU A 16 65.71 15.06 -30.43
N LEU A 17 65.59 16.36 -30.78
CA LEU A 17 66.27 17.10 -31.88
C LEU A 17 65.63 16.92 -33.27
N ASP A 18 65.51 17.93 -34.15
CA ASP A 18 65.75 19.39 -34.05
C ASP A 18 65.08 20.09 -35.27
N VAL A 19 64.48 21.28 -35.11
CA VAL A 19 64.36 22.31 -36.19
C VAL A 19 64.32 23.72 -35.58
N PRO A 20 65.06 24.74 -36.09
CA PRO A 20 65.27 26.02 -35.38
C PRO A 20 64.31 27.16 -35.76
N SER A 21 64.46 28.25 -35.00
CA SER A 21 63.81 29.56 -35.13
C SER A 21 64.25 30.38 -36.36
N ASN A 22 63.35 31.24 -36.87
CA ASN A 22 63.49 32.70 -36.75
C ASN A 22 62.29 33.52 -37.29
N SER A 23 61.71 34.24 -36.34
CA SER A 23 61.05 35.57 -36.34
C SER A 23 61.20 36.57 -37.51
N ILE A 24 60.32 37.60 -37.47
CA ILE A 24 60.35 38.94 -38.12
C ILE A 24 59.85 38.96 -39.58
N ASP A 25 58.91 39.83 -40.01
CA ASP A 25 57.97 40.73 -39.30
C ASP A 25 56.92 41.27 -40.32
N ILE A 26 56.13 42.28 -39.89
CA ILE A 26 55.58 43.41 -40.67
C ILE A 26 54.08 43.33 -41.04
N LEU A 27 53.29 43.89 -40.11
CA LEU A 27 52.16 44.84 -40.31
C LEU A 27 50.83 44.33 -40.94
N ASP A 28 49.64 44.79 -40.51
CA ASP A 28 49.23 45.55 -39.30
C ASP A 28 47.68 45.58 -39.19
N LYS A 29 47.20 46.10 -38.06
CA LYS A 29 45.87 46.68 -37.77
C LYS A 29 44.76 45.79 -37.20
N CYS A 30 44.61 45.99 -35.89
CA CYS A 30 43.37 46.02 -35.11
C CYS A 30 42.80 44.68 -34.61
N ILE A 31 43.05 44.38 -33.32
CA ILE A 31 42.08 44.66 -32.23
C ILE A 31 42.76 44.51 -30.85
N SER A 32 42.66 45.56 -30.04
CA SER A 32 42.77 45.59 -28.58
C SER A 32 42.13 46.94 -28.12
N PRO A 33 41.86 47.21 -26.82
CA PRO A 33 42.25 46.47 -25.61
C PRO A 33 41.03 46.23 -24.65
N ILE A 34 41.09 45.89 -23.35
CA ILE A 34 42.13 45.68 -22.29
C ILE A 34 41.47 44.65 -21.28
N GLN A 35 42.15 43.63 -20.71
CA GLN A 35 42.78 43.60 -19.35
C GLN A 35 41.91 44.12 -18.18
N SER A 36 42.05 43.77 -16.89
CA SER A 36 42.71 42.71 -16.08
C SER A 36 42.15 42.86 -14.62
N VAL A 37 42.53 42.18 -13.52
CA VAL A 37 43.55 41.16 -13.17
C VAL A 37 43.01 40.27 -12.02
N THR A 38 43.87 39.63 -11.21
CA THR A 38 43.60 38.73 -10.06
C THR A 38 44.05 39.31 -8.71
N GLU A 39 43.61 38.69 -7.58
CA GLU A 39 44.32 38.43 -6.28
C GLU A 39 43.31 38.43 -5.09
N ASN A 40 43.50 37.75 -3.94
CA ASN A 40 44.65 37.03 -3.38
C ASN A 40 44.27 35.83 -2.46
N ASN A 41 45.28 35.11 -1.95
CA ASN A 41 45.21 33.91 -1.09
C ASN A 41 44.57 34.11 0.32
N PHE A 42 44.15 33.01 0.98
CA PHE A 42 44.76 32.55 2.25
C PHE A 42 44.31 31.13 2.68
N MET A 43 45.17 30.41 3.41
CA MET A 43 44.90 29.08 3.98
C MET A 43 45.46 28.99 5.41
N MET A 44 44.73 28.30 6.31
CA MET A 44 45.11 27.86 7.67
C MET A 44 45.60 28.89 8.70
N THR A 45 44.90 28.96 9.84
CA THR A 45 45.45 28.59 11.16
C THR A 45 44.32 28.28 12.15
N ASP A 46 44.54 27.30 13.04
CA ASP A 46 43.76 27.13 14.27
C ASP A 46 44.06 28.26 15.26
N LEU A 47 43.11 28.62 16.14
CA LEU A 47 43.42 29.04 17.51
C LEU A 47 42.21 28.87 18.45
N THR A 48 42.53 28.34 19.62
CA THR A 48 41.69 27.85 20.71
C THR A 48 40.90 28.90 21.50
N ASN A 49 39.83 28.43 22.16
CA ASN A 49 39.31 28.84 23.49
C ASN A 49 39.14 30.33 23.83
N ILE A 50 37.92 30.68 24.28
CA ILE A 50 37.65 31.40 25.54
C ILE A 50 36.22 31.02 26.01
N ASP A 51 36.00 31.06 27.31
CA ASP A 51 34.93 30.36 28.04
C ASP A 51 34.14 31.33 28.96
N HIS A 52 32.94 30.92 29.41
CA HIS A 52 32.13 31.54 30.48
C HIS A 52 31.71 33.04 30.29
N SER A 53 30.59 33.60 30.79
CA SER A 53 29.66 33.22 31.89
C SER A 53 28.40 34.12 31.91
N THR A 54 27.23 33.50 32.17
CA THR A 54 26.20 33.85 33.21
C THR A 54 25.49 35.25 33.26
N ILE A 55 24.29 35.25 33.91
CA ILE A 55 23.53 36.38 34.52
C ILE A 55 22.69 37.25 33.55
N GLU A 56 21.40 37.59 33.77
CA GLU A 56 20.27 37.02 34.56
C GLU A 56 18.99 37.89 34.33
N ASN A 57 17.79 37.39 34.70
CA ASN A 57 16.61 38.15 35.21
C ASN A 57 15.94 39.26 34.34
N HIS A 58 14.65 39.63 34.46
CA HIS A 58 13.45 38.99 35.04
C HIS A 58 12.15 39.61 34.42
N VAL A 59 11.00 39.04 34.82
CA VAL A 59 9.55 39.43 34.71
C VAL A 59 9.24 40.94 34.47
N ILE A 60 8.13 41.40 33.84
CA ILE A 60 6.70 41.34 34.24
C ILE A 60 5.74 41.51 33.03
N GLU A 61 4.49 41.04 33.19
CA GLU A 61 3.33 41.08 32.29
C GLU A 61 2.77 42.48 31.98
N THR A 62 2.02 42.65 30.89
CA THR A 62 0.74 43.42 30.88
C THR A 62 -0.13 43.15 29.65
N SER A 63 -1.36 43.68 29.69
CA SER A 63 -2.57 43.26 28.97
C SER A 63 -2.95 44.08 27.72
N ASN A 64 -3.79 43.44 26.91
CA ASN A 64 -4.92 43.98 26.12
C ASN A 64 -4.72 44.95 24.92
N ASP A 65 -5.47 44.56 23.87
CA ASP A 65 -6.19 45.35 22.88
C ASP A 65 -5.43 46.11 21.75
N SER A 66 -6.21 46.40 20.72
CA SER A 66 -5.84 46.54 19.31
C SER A 66 -5.35 47.93 18.89
N ILE A 67 -4.39 47.98 17.94
CA ILE A 67 -4.19 49.07 16.97
C ILE A 67 -3.41 48.55 15.74
N GLU A 68 -3.42 49.34 14.67
CA GLU A 68 -3.08 49.00 13.28
C GLU A 68 -1.58 48.91 12.94
N SER A 69 -1.31 48.40 11.72
CA SER A 69 -0.19 48.71 10.81
C SER A 69 1.24 48.87 11.35
N ASN A 70 2.17 48.08 10.81
CA ASN A 70 3.38 48.59 10.12
C ASN A 70 4.27 47.46 9.60
N ALA A 71 4.49 47.42 8.28
CA ALA A 71 5.58 46.68 7.65
C ALA A 71 6.57 47.70 7.10
N VAL A 72 7.55 48.08 7.93
CA VAL A 72 8.59 49.04 7.56
C VAL A 72 9.53 48.42 6.54
N ILE A 73 9.71 49.13 5.44
CA ILE A 73 10.76 48.94 4.43
C ILE A 73 12.10 49.35 5.07
N LEU A 74 13.18 48.65 4.76
CA LEU A 74 14.52 49.22 4.88
C LEU A 74 15.25 49.08 3.55
N GLU A 75 15.51 50.25 2.96
CA GLU A 75 16.25 50.45 1.73
C GLU A 75 17.75 50.23 1.94
N LEU A 76 18.47 50.11 0.83
CA LEU A 76 19.89 50.44 0.75
C LEU A 76 20.02 51.57 -0.26
N ASP A 77 20.35 52.76 0.23
CA ASP A 77 20.49 53.98 -0.57
C ASP A 77 21.64 53.89 -1.58
N VAL A 78 21.41 54.44 -2.77
CA VAL A 78 22.47 54.92 -3.67
C VAL A 78 22.08 56.33 -4.13
N PRO A 79 22.99 57.33 -4.11
CA PRO A 79 22.57 58.73 -4.13
C PRO A 79 22.10 59.24 -5.49
N SER A 80 21.19 60.22 -5.41
CA SER A 80 20.75 61.07 -6.50
C SER A 80 21.90 61.87 -7.15
N ASN A 81 21.89 61.96 -8.48
CA ASN A 81 22.13 63.24 -9.17
C ASN A 81 21.45 63.24 -10.55
N SER A 82 21.26 64.44 -11.09
CA SER A 82 20.09 64.79 -11.89
C SER A 82 20.43 65.20 -13.33
N ILE A 83 19.37 65.36 -14.14
CA ILE A 83 19.23 66.33 -15.24
C ILE A 83 19.78 65.94 -16.64
N ASP A 84 18.84 66.01 -17.59
CA ASP A 84 18.88 66.22 -19.05
C ASP A 84 19.75 65.34 -19.99
N ILE A 85 19.13 64.89 -21.10
CA ILE A 85 19.27 65.46 -22.46
C ILE A 85 18.74 64.47 -23.54
N LEU A 86 17.94 64.99 -24.48
CA LEU A 86 17.46 64.44 -25.77
C LEU A 86 16.70 63.09 -25.77
N ASP A 87 15.37 63.05 -25.97
CA ASP A 87 14.64 63.44 -27.18
C ASP A 87 15.12 62.73 -28.47
N LYS A 88 14.44 61.63 -28.85
CA LYS A 88 13.79 61.50 -30.17
C LYS A 88 12.97 60.21 -30.39
N CYS A 89 11.81 60.40 -31.02
CA CYS A 89 11.02 59.42 -31.79
C CYS A 89 10.27 58.29 -31.05
N ILE A 90 9.02 58.61 -30.67
CA ILE A 90 7.90 57.66 -30.51
C ILE A 90 6.79 58.03 -31.51
N SER A 91 5.98 57.04 -31.92
CA SER A 91 4.69 57.15 -32.65
C SER A 91 4.78 57.40 -34.17
N PRO A 92 3.74 57.09 -34.97
CA PRO A 92 2.35 56.70 -34.64
C PRO A 92 2.04 55.22 -35.01
N ILE A 93 0.90 54.60 -34.66
CA ILE A 93 -0.51 55.03 -34.86
C ILE A 93 -1.44 54.53 -33.75
N GLN A 94 -2.31 55.43 -33.27
CA GLN A 94 -3.53 55.12 -32.51
C GLN A 94 -4.73 55.02 -33.48
N SER A 95 -5.79 54.28 -33.12
CA SER A 95 -7.18 54.80 -33.11
C SER A 95 -8.23 53.71 -32.75
N VAL A 96 -9.15 54.08 -31.84
CA VAL A 96 -10.64 53.99 -31.97
C VAL A 96 -11.28 52.57 -32.09
N THR A 97 -12.28 52.15 -31.29
CA THR A 97 -13.07 52.76 -30.19
C THR A 97 -13.77 51.68 -29.33
N GLU A 98 -14.06 52.04 -28.07
CA GLU A 98 -15.24 51.70 -27.24
C GLU A 98 -16.08 50.43 -27.53
N ASN A 99 -16.23 49.54 -26.53
CA ASN A 99 -17.43 49.60 -25.66
C ASN A 99 -17.39 48.69 -24.42
N ASN A 100 -18.18 49.10 -23.43
CA ASN A 100 -18.37 48.55 -22.08
C ASN A 100 -18.42 47.02 -21.90
N PHE A 101 -17.86 46.54 -20.79
CA PHE A 101 -18.41 45.37 -20.09
C PHE A 101 -18.46 45.61 -18.57
N MET A 102 -19.66 45.55 -17.99
CA MET A 102 -19.86 45.62 -16.54
C MET A 102 -19.44 44.31 -15.86
N MET A 103 -18.97 44.41 -14.63
CA MET A 103 -18.68 43.26 -13.78
C MET A 103 -19.97 42.75 -13.13
N THR A 104 -20.38 41.51 -13.45
CA THR A 104 -21.43 40.76 -12.73
C THR A 104 -21.01 39.30 -12.55
N ASP A 105 -21.38 38.71 -11.41
CA ASP A 105 -20.88 37.43 -10.91
C ASP A 105 -21.04 36.23 -11.86
N LEU A 106 -20.00 35.39 -11.90
CA LEU A 106 -20.04 34.06 -12.51
C LEU A 106 -19.77 32.95 -11.47
N THR A 107 -20.73 32.78 -10.56
CA THR A 107 -20.87 31.58 -9.74
C THR A 107 -21.64 30.47 -10.47
N ASN A 108 -21.17 30.09 -11.66
CA ASN A 108 -21.50 28.82 -12.34
C ASN A 108 -20.61 28.66 -13.58
N ILE A 109 -19.65 27.72 -13.54
CA ILE A 109 -18.97 27.25 -14.75
C ILE A 109 -19.36 25.79 -14.95
N ASP A 110 -20.17 25.58 -15.98
CA ASP A 110 -20.61 24.27 -16.46
C ASP A 110 -19.41 23.45 -16.98
N HIS A 111 -19.48 22.13 -16.84
CA HIS A 111 -18.38 21.20 -17.09
C HIS A 111 -18.27 20.79 -18.58
N SER A 112 -18.78 21.61 -19.49
CA SER A 112 -19.10 21.26 -20.89
C SER A 112 -18.14 21.78 -21.96
N THR A 113 -17.05 22.49 -21.60
CA THR A 113 -15.97 22.84 -22.54
C THR A 113 -15.10 21.63 -22.90
N ILE A 114 -15.71 20.74 -23.68
CA ILE A 114 -15.05 19.77 -24.55
C ILE A 114 -14.19 20.56 -25.55
N GLU A 115 -12.94 20.14 -25.76
CA GLU A 115 -12.10 20.63 -26.86
C GLU A 115 -12.70 20.20 -28.21
N ASN A 116 -13.72 20.94 -28.66
CA ASN A 116 -14.23 20.91 -30.03
C ASN A 116 -13.24 21.65 -30.94
N HIS A 117 -12.11 21.03 -31.24
CA HIS A 117 -11.41 21.37 -32.48
C HIS A 117 -12.10 20.64 -33.63
N VAL A 118 -13.01 21.37 -34.27
CA VAL A 118 -13.52 21.09 -35.61
C VAL A 118 -12.32 20.92 -36.54
N ILE A 119 -12.38 19.90 -37.41
CA ILE A 119 -11.39 19.73 -38.46
C ILE A 119 -11.77 20.70 -39.59
N GLU A 120 -11.21 21.91 -39.55
CA GLU A 120 -11.22 22.78 -40.72
C GLU A 120 -10.12 22.33 -41.69
N THR A 121 -10.55 21.82 -42.84
CA THR A 121 -9.69 21.59 -44.00
C THR A 121 -9.51 22.91 -44.75
N SER A 122 -8.53 23.73 -44.36
CA SER A 122 -8.09 24.84 -45.19
C SER A 122 -7.23 24.33 -46.36
N ASN A 123 -7.84 24.32 -47.55
CA ASN A 123 -7.10 24.28 -48.81
C ASN A 123 -6.56 25.68 -49.10
N ASP A 124 -5.39 26.03 -48.58
CA ASP A 124 -4.67 27.23 -48.98
C ASP A 124 -3.51 26.87 -49.92
N SER A 125 -3.82 26.92 -51.21
CA SER A 125 -2.83 26.93 -52.29
C SER A 125 -2.26 28.34 -52.44
N ILE A 126 -1.04 28.56 -51.98
CA ILE A 126 -0.26 29.76 -52.29
C ILE A 126 1.03 29.33 -52.98
N GLU A 127 1.08 29.47 -54.30
CA GLU A 127 2.33 29.50 -55.06
C GLU A 127 2.89 30.92 -55.07
N SER A 128 4.08 31.10 -54.51
CA SER A 128 5.03 32.13 -54.95
C SER A 128 6.44 31.87 -54.40
N ASP A 129 7.40 31.89 -55.33
CA ASP A 129 8.86 32.01 -55.16
C ASP A 129 9.67 30.89 -54.50
N LEU A 130 10.44 30.20 -55.37
CA LEU A 130 11.47 29.23 -54.99
C LEU A 130 12.70 29.91 -54.35
N THR A 131 12.68 30.02 -53.03
CA THR A 131 13.90 29.84 -52.24
C THR A 131 13.69 28.69 -51.26
N ILE A 132 14.36 27.56 -51.48
CA ILE A 132 14.21 26.34 -50.66
C ILE A 132 14.99 26.52 -49.35
N HIS A 133 14.48 27.39 -48.48
CA HIS A 133 15.04 27.62 -47.15
C HIS A 133 14.73 26.44 -46.22
N PHE A 134 15.77 25.67 -45.89
CA PHE A 134 15.76 24.80 -44.72
C PHE A 134 15.42 25.63 -43.48
N LYS A 135 14.24 25.40 -42.90
CA LYS A 135 13.86 25.93 -41.58
C LYS A 135 14.07 24.86 -40.52
N GLY A 136 14.65 25.26 -39.40
CA GLY A 136 14.97 24.39 -38.28
C GLY A 136 16.23 23.54 -38.43
N ARG A 137 16.74 23.08 -37.30
CA ARG A 137 17.82 22.11 -37.11
C ARG A 137 17.30 20.67 -37.34
N ARG A 138 18.21 19.71 -37.46
CA ARG A 138 17.92 18.27 -37.63
C ARG A 138 18.79 17.42 -36.69
N ILE A 139 18.32 16.23 -36.33
CA ILE A 139 19.11 15.25 -35.57
C ILE A 139 19.69 14.25 -36.57
N VAL A 140 21.02 14.15 -36.63
CA VAL A 140 21.72 13.33 -37.63
C VAL A 140 22.89 12.56 -37.02
N ASP A 141 23.15 11.37 -37.53
CA ASP A 141 24.41 10.65 -37.32
C ASP A 141 25.44 11.21 -38.31
N MET A 142 26.31 12.10 -37.84
CA MET A 142 27.34 12.75 -38.65
C MET A 142 28.27 11.75 -39.34
N SER A 143 28.60 10.64 -38.70
CA SER A 143 29.47 9.61 -39.28
C SER A 143 28.78 8.90 -40.44
N HIS A 144 27.49 8.58 -40.31
CA HIS A 144 26.69 7.98 -41.39
C HIS A 144 26.43 8.96 -42.54
N VAL A 145 26.15 10.24 -42.25
CA VAL A 145 25.99 11.28 -43.27
C VAL A 145 27.28 11.49 -44.06
N PHE A 146 28.42 11.69 -43.39
CA PHE A 146 29.71 11.84 -44.07
C PHE A 146 30.13 10.58 -44.84
N TYR A 147 29.86 9.38 -44.32
CA TYR A 147 30.09 8.14 -45.06
C TYR A 147 29.26 8.07 -46.35
N GLN A 148 27.99 8.47 -46.33
CA GLN A 148 27.17 8.52 -47.56
C GLN A 148 27.71 9.55 -48.57
N ILE A 149 28.15 10.73 -48.12
CA ILE A 149 28.75 11.77 -48.98
C ILE A 149 30.09 11.31 -49.57
N GLN A 150 30.92 10.60 -48.81
CA GLN A 150 32.18 10.06 -49.30
C GLN A 150 32.00 8.94 -50.33
N ASN A 151 30.97 8.10 -50.16
CA ASN A 151 30.68 6.98 -51.05
C ASN A 151 29.73 7.31 -52.21
N SER A 152 29.06 8.49 -52.20
CA SER A 152 28.27 8.95 -53.35
C SER A 152 29.12 9.27 -54.58
N LYS A 153 30.46 9.19 -54.50
CA LYS A 153 31.42 9.33 -55.60
C LYS A 153 31.24 8.33 -56.76
N GLN A 154 30.36 7.33 -56.64
CA GLN A 154 30.02 6.38 -57.73
C GLN A 154 29.14 7.01 -58.83
N HIS A 155 29.45 8.23 -59.26
CA HIS A 155 28.95 8.76 -60.53
C HIS A 155 29.62 8.01 -61.70
N THR A 156 28.97 7.98 -62.87
CA THR A 156 29.44 7.24 -64.05
C THR A 156 30.92 7.48 -64.36
N PRO A 157 31.74 6.42 -64.50
CA PRO A 157 33.16 6.56 -64.86
C PRO A 157 33.32 7.34 -66.16
N GLY A 158 34.09 8.42 -66.14
CA GLY A 158 34.42 9.24 -67.32
C GLY A 158 33.98 10.72 -67.24
N LEU A 159 32.97 11.07 -66.44
CA LEU A 159 32.45 12.45 -66.35
C LEU A 159 33.06 13.30 -65.21
N GLY A 160 33.88 12.71 -64.33
CA GLY A 160 34.58 13.44 -63.26
C GLY A 160 33.70 14.08 -62.18
N CYS A 161 32.41 13.72 -62.11
CA CYS A 161 31.42 14.41 -61.25
C CYS A 161 31.81 14.39 -59.77
N SER A 162 31.74 15.56 -59.15
CA SER A 162 32.03 15.79 -57.74
C SER A 162 30.75 16.10 -56.94
N PHE A 163 30.86 16.18 -55.61
CA PHE A 163 29.74 16.65 -54.77
C PHE A 163 29.41 18.14 -54.99
N MET A 164 30.30 18.93 -55.61
CA MET A 164 30.02 20.33 -56.00
C MET A 164 29.09 20.41 -57.23
N ASP A 165 28.91 19.30 -57.94
CA ASP A 165 28.06 19.19 -59.13
C ASP A 165 26.66 18.67 -58.79
N VAL A 166 26.28 18.68 -57.51
CA VAL A 166 25.11 18.02 -56.97
C VAL A 166 24.18 19.04 -56.30
N ASP A 167 23.03 19.29 -56.94
CA ASP A 167 22.00 20.19 -56.43
C ASP A 167 21.05 19.45 -55.47
N PHE A 168 20.55 20.17 -54.47
CA PHE A 168 19.52 19.68 -53.57
C PHE A 168 18.12 19.83 -54.19
N ILE A 169 17.31 18.77 -54.13
CA ILE A 169 15.94 18.75 -54.67
C ILE A 169 14.90 18.94 -53.58
N SER A 170 14.95 18.11 -52.52
CA SER A 170 13.85 17.99 -51.56
C SER A 170 14.27 17.29 -50.28
N GLU A 171 13.73 17.73 -49.15
CA GLU A 171 13.77 17.00 -47.87
C GLU A 171 12.48 16.20 -47.68
N SER A 172 12.60 14.99 -47.14
CA SER A 172 11.49 14.19 -46.63
C SER A 172 11.75 13.88 -45.16
N THR A 173 10.89 14.35 -44.27
CA THR A 173 10.96 14.07 -42.82
C THR A 173 9.91 13.04 -42.41
N LYS A 174 10.26 12.20 -41.44
CA LYS A 174 9.39 11.17 -40.87
C LYS A 174 9.61 11.12 -39.36
N GLY A 175 9.13 12.14 -38.68
CA GLY A 175 9.58 12.43 -37.32
C GLY A 175 11.00 12.98 -37.35
N PHE A 176 11.88 12.42 -36.54
CA PHE A 176 13.30 12.83 -36.50
C PHE A 176 14.17 12.13 -37.55
N GLU A 177 13.66 11.08 -38.21
CA GLU A 177 14.29 10.49 -39.40
C GLU A 177 14.12 11.45 -40.59
N CYS A 178 15.22 11.83 -41.23
CA CYS A 178 15.23 12.73 -42.37
C CYS A 178 15.92 12.07 -43.58
N SER A 179 15.50 12.45 -44.79
CA SER A 179 16.09 11.99 -46.03
C SER A 179 16.15 13.13 -47.03
N TRP A 180 17.34 13.41 -47.55
CA TRP A 180 17.59 14.49 -48.51
C TRP A 180 17.85 13.88 -49.88
N LYS A 181 17.09 14.35 -50.89
CA LYS A 181 17.26 13.95 -52.28
C LYS A 181 18.10 15.00 -53.00
N PHE A 182 19.07 14.54 -53.74
CA PHE A 182 19.99 15.34 -54.52
C PHE A 182 20.02 14.87 -55.98
N GLN A 183 20.38 15.75 -56.92
CA GLN A 183 20.56 15.43 -58.34
C GLN A 183 21.87 16.01 -58.85
N CYS A 184 22.67 15.19 -59.53
CA CYS A 184 23.87 15.67 -60.20
C CYS A 184 23.53 16.42 -61.50
N ARG A 185 24.05 17.63 -61.67
CA ARG A 185 23.93 18.42 -62.90
C ARG A 185 24.61 17.77 -64.11
N MET A 186 25.73 17.08 -63.87
CA MET A 186 26.58 16.51 -64.92
C MET A 186 26.08 15.17 -65.47
N CYS A 187 25.54 14.29 -64.62
CA CYS A 187 25.09 12.95 -65.02
C CYS A 187 23.62 12.64 -64.71
N ASN A 188 22.84 13.61 -64.22
CA ASN A 188 21.43 13.48 -63.81
C ASN A 188 21.11 12.37 -62.78
N MET A 189 22.13 11.71 -62.21
CA MET A 189 21.93 10.70 -61.18
C MET A 189 21.34 11.33 -59.92
N LYS A 190 20.29 10.69 -59.38
CA LYS A 190 19.62 11.09 -58.14
C LYS A 190 20.16 10.26 -56.97
N THR A 191 20.72 10.93 -55.98
CA THR A 191 21.23 10.30 -54.75
C THR A 191 20.33 10.67 -53.57
N VAL A 192 20.23 9.76 -52.59
CA VAL A 192 19.43 9.96 -51.38
C VAL A 192 20.32 9.73 -50.15
N ILE A 193 20.45 10.76 -49.33
CA ILE A 193 21.22 10.71 -48.08
C ILE A 193 20.23 10.63 -46.91
N THR A 194 20.48 9.72 -45.98
CA THR A 194 19.62 9.47 -44.80
C THR A 194 20.29 9.96 -43.52
N SER A 195 19.49 10.45 -42.57
CA SER A 195 19.99 11.02 -41.31
C SER A 195 20.52 10.01 -40.30
N GLU A 196 20.18 8.72 -40.44
CA GLU A 196 20.59 7.64 -39.54
C GLU A 196 20.84 6.33 -40.29
N LYS A 197 21.75 5.50 -39.76
CA LYS A 197 22.04 4.17 -40.32
C LYS A 197 20.92 3.20 -39.95
N ARG A 198 20.39 2.48 -40.95
CA ARG A 198 19.43 1.38 -40.74
C ARG A 198 20.16 0.09 -40.37
N ASP A 199 20.61 0.04 -39.12
CA ASP A 199 21.37 -1.07 -38.53
C ASP A 199 20.56 -1.74 -37.39
N PRO A 200 20.39 -3.08 -37.38
CA PRO A 200 19.74 -3.79 -36.26
C PRO A 200 20.38 -3.55 -34.89
N GLU A 201 21.65 -3.14 -34.85
CA GLU A 201 22.41 -2.89 -33.62
C GLU A 201 22.12 -1.51 -32.99
N ILE A 202 21.49 -0.60 -33.74
CA ILE A 202 21.20 0.78 -33.35
C ILE A 202 19.68 0.92 -33.15
N ILE A 203 19.26 1.64 -32.09
CA ILE A 203 17.85 1.97 -31.92
C ILE A 203 17.52 3.14 -32.87
N PRO A 204 16.57 3.00 -33.82
CA PRO A 204 16.21 4.09 -34.72
C PRO A 204 15.73 5.34 -33.96
N ILE A 205 16.05 6.53 -34.44
CA ILE A 205 15.95 7.79 -33.69
C ILE A 205 14.53 8.03 -33.15
N ASN A 206 13.51 7.75 -33.96
CA ASN A 206 12.10 7.87 -33.53
C ASN A 206 11.77 6.93 -32.36
N LYS A 207 12.30 5.70 -32.36
CA LYS A 207 12.12 4.72 -31.28
C LYS A 207 12.94 5.14 -30.05
N ALA A 208 14.16 5.65 -30.25
CA ALA A 208 15.05 6.12 -29.20
C ALA A 208 14.47 7.34 -28.46
N VAL A 209 13.97 8.34 -29.20
CA VAL A 209 13.35 9.55 -28.62
C VAL A 209 12.12 9.18 -27.79
N VAL A 210 11.19 8.37 -28.31
CA VAL A 210 9.98 7.96 -27.57
C VAL A 210 10.32 7.15 -26.31
N ASN A 211 11.28 6.22 -26.40
CA ASN A 211 11.80 5.52 -25.22
C ASN A 211 12.41 6.49 -24.19
N GLY A 212 13.16 7.50 -24.65
CA GLY A 212 13.65 8.60 -23.82
C GLY A 212 12.53 9.40 -23.16
N THR A 213 11.48 9.75 -23.91
CA THR A 213 10.30 10.49 -23.44
C THR A 213 9.60 9.75 -22.30
N ILE A 214 9.44 8.43 -22.42
CA ILE A 214 8.89 7.56 -21.37
C ILE A 214 9.85 7.52 -20.16
N ALA A 215 11.15 7.33 -20.39
CA ALA A 215 12.17 7.23 -19.33
C ALA A 215 12.28 8.48 -18.47
N ILE A 216 12.08 9.68 -19.03
CA ILE A 216 12.08 10.95 -18.28
C ILE A 216 10.70 11.32 -17.73
N GLY A 217 9.64 10.67 -18.21
CA GLY A 217 8.29 10.80 -17.67
C GLY A 217 7.44 11.91 -18.25
N ILE A 218 7.76 12.41 -19.46
CA ILE A 218 6.98 13.45 -20.16
C ILE A 218 6.08 12.82 -21.24
N GLY A 219 5.21 13.62 -21.87
CA GLY A 219 4.32 13.21 -22.96
C GLY A 219 4.70 13.80 -24.32
N PHE A 220 3.80 13.65 -25.30
CA PHE A 220 3.96 14.21 -26.66
C PHE A 220 4.10 15.74 -26.64
N THR A 221 3.21 16.45 -25.93
CA THR A 221 3.17 17.91 -25.89
C THR A 221 4.49 18.50 -25.38
N GLN A 222 5.06 17.94 -24.31
CA GLN A 222 6.34 18.40 -23.76
C GLN A 222 7.54 18.03 -24.66
N LEU A 223 7.45 16.95 -25.43
CA LEU A 223 8.45 16.64 -26.45
C LEU A 223 8.39 17.69 -27.57
N ALA A 224 7.19 18.04 -28.06
CA ALA A 224 6.99 19.05 -29.09
C ALA A 224 7.48 20.44 -28.65
N GLU A 225 7.13 20.86 -27.43
CA GLU A 225 7.59 22.08 -26.75
C GLU A 225 9.12 22.13 -26.63
N LEU A 226 9.75 21.04 -26.13
CA LEU A 226 11.21 20.92 -26.06
C LEU A 226 11.86 21.05 -27.45
N THR A 227 11.32 20.39 -28.47
CA THR A 227 11.92 20.41 -29.82
C THR A 227 11.71 21.75 -30.53
N ALA A 228 10.56 22.40 -30.36
CA ALA A 228 10.32 23.75 -30.85
C ALA A 228 11.28 24.76 -30.20
N SER A 229 11.54 24.62 -28.90
CA SER A 229 12.47 25.49 -28.15
C SER A 229 13.92 25.42 -28.62
N ILE A 230 14.31 24.33 -29.30
CA ILE A 230 15.64 24.15 -29.91
C ILE A 230 15.59 24.16 -31.44
N ASP A 231 14.48 24.65 -32.01
CA ASP A 231 14.23 24.79 -33.45
C ASP A 231 14.37 23.47 -34.23
N ILE A 232 13.92 22.35 -33.68
CA ILE A 232 13.88 21.03 -34.34
C ILE A 232 12.43 20.64 -34.64
N PRO A 233 12.08 20.26 -35.89
CA PRO A 233 10.75 19.73 -36.19
C PRO A 233 10.42 18.47 -35.39
N CYS A 234 9.27 18.45 -34.73
CA CYS A 234 8.79 17.29 -33.98
C CYS A 234 8.11 16.27 -34.89
N MET A 235 8.11 15.00 -34.46
CA MET A 235 7.19 14.01 -35.03
C MET A 235 5.72 14.38 -34.81
N THR A 236 4.83 13.93 -35.70
CA THR A 236 3.38 14.10 -35.50
C THR A 236 2.86 13.21 -34.37
N ALA A 237 1.76 13.59 -33.73
CA ALA A 237 1.13 12.81 -32.66
C ALA A 237 0.79 11.36 -33.10
N LYS A 238 0.44 11.16 -34.38
CA LYS A 238 0.19 9.83 -34.98
C LYS A 238 1.45 8.97 -35.01
N ILE A 239 2.60 9.55 -35.38
CA ILE A 239 3.90 8.87 -35.37
C ILE A 239 4.33 8.58 -33.93
N TYR A 240 4.19 9.54 -33.02
CA TYR A 240 4.49 9.35 -31.59
C TYR A 240 3.69 8.19 -30.98
N LEU A 241 2.38 8.14 -31.20
CA LEU A 241 1.53 7.06 -30.68
C LEU A 241 1.93 5.69 -31.26
N LYS A 242 2.26 5.60 -32.56
CA LYS A 242 2.76 4.37 -33.18
C LYS A 242 4.05 3.88 -32.50
N TYR A 243 5.05 4.73 -32.34
CA TYR A 243 6.30 4.33 -31.68
C TYR A 243 6.12 4.09 -30.18
N ASN A 244 5.20 4.79 -29.51
CA ASN A 244 4.86 4.54 -28.11
C ASN A 244 4.26 3.14 -27.90
N THR A 245 3.43 2.65 -28.83
CA THR A 245 2.93 1.26 -28.79
C THR A 245 4.04 0.25 -29.03
N ILE A 246 4.92 0.47 -30.02
CA ILE A 246 6.07 -0.40 -30.32
C ILE A 246 7.01 -0.50 -29.10
N VAL A 247 7.46 0.64 -28.57
CA VAL A 247 8.30 0.69 -27.36
C VAL A 247 7.57 0.15 -26.13
N GLY A 248 6.24 0.34 -26.06
CA GLY A 248 5.39 -0.22 -25.02
C GLY A 248 5.44 -1.74 -24.95
N ALA A 249 5.47 -2.42 -26.10
CA ALA A 249 5.63 -3.88 -26.16
C ALA A 249 7.01 -4.33 -25.65
N ASP A 250 8.09 -3.65 -26.05
CA ASP A 250 9.45 -3.93 -25.56
C ASP A 250 9.55 -3.73 -24.04
N ILE A 251 8.95 -2.65 -23.51
CA ILE A 251 8.90 -2.33 -22.08
C ILE A 251 8.08 -3.38 -21.32
N LYS A 252 6.92 -3.78 -21.84
CA LYS A 252 6.06 -4.83 -21.25
C LYS A 252 6.82 -6.14 -21.13
N SER A 253 7.50 -6.58 -22.19
CA SER A 253 8.32 -7.80 -22.16
C SER A 253 9.50 -7.67 -21.18
N SER A 254 10.22 -6.54 -21.21
CA SER A 254 11.33 -6.29 -20.28
C SER A 254 10.89 -6.30 -18.81
N ALA A 255 9.71 -5.77 -18.50
CA ALA A 255 9.16 -5.76 -17.14
C ALA A 255 8.86 -7.19 -16.67
N TRP A 256 8.29 -8.04 -17.53
CA TRP A 256 8.05 -9.45 -17.22
C TRP A 256 9.34 -10.25 -17.02
N ASP A 257 10.36 -10.02 -17.86
CA ASP A 257 11.67 -10.69 -17.71
C ASP A 257 12.34 -10.30 -16.38
N GLU A 258 12.35 -9.00 -16.04
CA GLU A 258 12.92 -8.48 -14.78
C GLU A 258 12.14 -8.95 -13.53
N MET A 259 10.82 -9.17 -13.62
CA MET A 259 10.01 -9.75 -12.54
C MET A 259 10.25 -11.27 -12.40
N ARG A 260 10.36 -12.01 -13.51
CA ARG A 260 10.70 -13.45 -13.49
C ARG A 260 12.06 -13.71 -12.86
N LEU A 261 13.07 -12.93 -13.25
CA LEU A 261 14.42 -13.00 -12.66
C LEU A 261 14.43 -12.61 -11.17
N ALA A 262 13.50 -11.78 -10.71
CA ALA A 262 13.33 -11.47 -9.29
C ALA A 262 12.73 -12.65 -8.50
N GLY A 263 11.72 -13.33 -9.05
CA GLY A 263 11.11 -14.49 -8.42
C GLY A 263 12.01 -15.72 -8.37
N MET A 264 12.79 -15.97 -9.42
CA MET A 264 13.83 -17.03 -9.40
C MET A 264 14.83 -16.82 -8.26
N GLU A 265 15.23 -15.57 -8.01
CA GLU A 265 16.17 -15.23 -6.93
C GLU A 265 15.53 -15.32 -5.53
N GLU A 266 14.27 -14.89 -5.35
CA GLU A 266 13.53 -15.16 -4.09
C GLU A 266 13.37 -16.66 -3.83
N LYS A 267 13.14 -17.47 -4.88
CA LYS A 267 13.01 -18.92 -4.76
C LYS A 267 14.31 -19.60 -4.35
N ARG A 268 15.44 -19.17 -4.94
CA ARG A 268 16.78 -19.61 -4.52
C ARG A 268 17.01 -19.30 -3.04
N LEU A 269 16.76 -18.06 -2.62
CA LEU A 269 16.93 -17.62 -1.23
C LEU A 269 15.97 -18.30 -0.24
N ALA A 270 14.77 -18.70 -0.66
CA ALA A 270 13.83 -19.47 0.16
C ALA A 270 14.33 -20.90 0.40
N LEU A 271 14.83 -21.56 -0.66
CA LEU A 271 15.42 -22.90 -0.58
C LEU A 271 16.67 -22.93 0.31
N GLU A 272 17.56 -21.93 0.18
CA GLU A 272 18.78 -21.81 0.99
C GLU A 272 18.52 -21.60 2.49
N LEU A 273 17.35 -21.08 2.86
CA LEU A 273 16.92 -20.89 4.25
C LEU A 273 16.06 -22.03 4.78
N GLY A 274 15.71 -23.03 3.96
CA GLY A 274 14.79 -24.10 4.34
C GLY A 274 13.33 -23.65 4.53
N ASP A 275 12.95 -22.46 4.04
CA ASP A 275 11.57 -21.98 4.08
C ASP A 275 10.72 -22.70 3.03
N ILE A 276 10.34 -23.93 3.33
CA ILE A 276 9.60 -24.85 2.44
C ILE A 276 8.32 -25.28 3.13
N ASP A 277 7.22 -25.29 2.39
CA ASP A 277 5.90 -25.74 2.85
C ASP A 277 5.79 -27.28 2.86
N GLU A 278 4.75 -27.84 3.47
CA GLU A 278 4.53 -29.30 3.57
C GLU A 278 4.53 -29.99 2.19
N ASP A 279 4.04 -29.30 1.15
CA ASP A 279 4.04 -29.74 -0.25
C ASP A 279 5.42 -29.66 -0.95
N GLY A 280 6.50 -29.31 -0.25
CA GLY A 280 7.81 -29.08 -0.86
C GLY A 280 7.94 -27.76 -1.64
N THR A 281 6.95 -26.86 -1.57
CA THR A 281 6.97 -25.57 -2.29
C THR A 281 7.65 -24.46 -1.47
N PRO A 282 8.62 -23.71 -2.00
CA PRO A 282 9.31 -22.67 -1.22
C PRO A 282 8.43 -21.46 -0.92
N MET A 283 8.65 -20.86 0.24
CA MET A 283 7.88 -19.73 0.77
C MET A 283 8.73 -18.44 0.85
N CYS A 284 8.12 -17.29 0.55
CA CYS A 284 8.75 -16.00 0.78
C CYS A 284 7.80 -14.94 1.35
N PRO A 285 8.27 -14.10 2.30
CA PRO A 285 7.56 -12.89 2.69
C PRO A 285 7.57 -11.86 1.55
N VAL A 286 6.47 -11.12 1.40
CA VAL A 286 6.32 -10.07 0.40
C VAL A 286 5.86 -8.75 1.02
N ILE A 287 6.21 -7.65 0.39
CA ILE A 287 5.72 -6.30 0.69
C ILE A 287 4.75 -5.92 -0.42
N ALA A 288 3.55 -5.41 -0.10
CA ALA A 288 2.63 -4.90 -1.12
C ALA A 288 1.95 -3.58 -0.73
N ASP A 289 1.53 -2.84 -1.75
CA ASP A 289 0.92 -1.50 -1.65
C ASP A 289 0.24 -1.11 -2.98
N GLY A 290 -0.67 -0.14 -2.92
CA GLY A 290 -1.44 0.41 -4.03
C GLY A 290 -1.07 1.84 -4.43
N GLN A 291 -1.11 2.13 -5.74
CA GLN A 291 -0.89 3.47 -6.31
C GLN A 291 -1.95 3.80 -7.35
N TRP A 292 -2.55 4.99 -7.22
CA TRP A 292 -3.54 5.52 -8.17
C TRP A 292 -2.95 6.55 -9.14
N SER A 293 -3.50 6.66 -10.34
CA SER A 293 -3.08 7.64 -11.36
C SER A 293 -3.27 9.09 -10.93
N LYS A 294 -4.21 9.35 -10.04
CA LYS A 294 -4.54 10.64 -9.43
C LYS A 294 -4.24 10.61 -7.93
N ARG A 295 -4.07 11.76 -7.28
CA ARG A 295 -4.09 11.83 -5.81
C ARG A 295 -5.54 11.83 -5.34
N SER A 296 -5.91 10.90 -4.47
CA SER A 296 -7.15 10.99 -3.71
C SER A 296 -7.03 12.14 -2.71
N TYR A 297 -7.79 13.19 -2.94
CA TYR A 297 -8.20 14.10 -1.86
C TYR A 297 -9.31 13.37 -1.11
N LYS A 298 -9.40 13.55 0.21
CA LYS A 298 -10.20 12.68 1.12
C LYS A 298 -11.71 12.59 0.84
N THR A 299 -12.21 13.39 -0.09
CA THR A 299 -13.59 13.45 -0.55
C THR A 299 -13.80 12.85 -1.95
N LYS A 300 -12.73 12.48 -2.67
CA LYS A 300 -12.80 12.05 -4.08
C LYS A 300 -11.84 10.90 -4.39
N TYR A 301 -12.39 9.69 -4.48
CA TYR A 301 -11.70 8.44 -4.82
C TYR A 301 -11.96 8.05 -6.29
N ASP A 302 -11.82 9.01 -7.21
CA ASP A 302 -12.28 8.94 -8.60
C ASP A 302 -11.21 8.53 -9.63
N ALA A 303 -10.09 7.96 -9.19
CA ALA A 303 -8.99 7.64 -10.09
C ALA A 303 -9.43 6.68 -11.22
N LEU A 304 -9.08 7.05 -12.46
CA LEU A 304 -9.42 6.29 -13.66
C LEU A 304 -8.51 5.06 -13.87
N SER A 305 -7.33 5.06 -13.25
CA SER A 305 -6.43 3.90 -13.24
C SER A 305 -5.70 3.77 -11.91
N GLY A 306 -5.29 2.56 -11.59
CA GLY A 306 -4.38 2.27 -10.48
C GLY A 306 -3.54 1.03 -10.78
N ALA A 307 -2.52 0.82 -9.97
CA ALA A 307 -1.70 -0.38 -9.96
C ALA A 307 -1.37 -0.76 -8.53
N ALA A 308 -1.37 -2.06 -8.22
CA ALA A 308 -0.78 -2.59 -6.99
C ALA A 308 0.42 -3.45 -7.33
N THR A 309 1.41 -3.45 -6.44
CA THR A 309 2.71 -4.08 -6.68
C THR A 309 3.10 -4.98 -5.53
N ILE A 310 3.61 -6.17 -5.84
CA ILE A 310 4.16 -7.12 -4.86
C ILE A 310 5.68 -7.14 -5.03
N ILE A 311 6.40 -6.93 -3.93
CA ILE A 311 7.86 -6.85 -3.84
C ILE A 311 8.37 -7.96 -2.93
N GLY A 312 9.34 -8.74 -3.39
CA GLY A 312 9.99 -9.79 -2.60
C GLY A 312 10.75 -9.19 -1.43
N TYR A 313 10.52 -9.71 -0.21
CA TYR A 313 11.10 -9.11 0.99
C TYR A 313 12.62 -9.28 1.09
N ARG A 314 13.24 -10.28 0.45
CA ARG A 314 14.68 -10.52 0.56
C ARG A 314 15.45 -9.75 -0.52
N THR A 315 15.04 -9.94 -1.77
CA THR A 315 15.61 -9.32 -2.96
C THR A 315 15.33 -7.83 -3.08
N LYS A 316 14.24 -7.36 -2.44
CA LYS A 316 13.69 -6.01 -2.58
C LYS A 316 13.37 -5.66 -4.04
N LYS A 317 13.04 -6.66 -4.86
CA LYS A 317 12.64 -6.51 -6.28
C LYS A 317 11.16 -6.81 -6.44
N ILE A 318 10.55 -6.23 -7.46
CA ILE A 318 9.14 -6.43 -7.82
C ILE A 318 8.99 -7.82 -8.41
N LEU A 319 8.02 -8.58 -7.89
CA LEU A 319 7.63 -9.91 -8.33
C LEU A 319 6.37 -9.88 -9.19
N PHE A 320 5.47 -8.93 -8.93
CA PHE A 320 4.19 -8.83 -9.62
C PHE A 320 3.68 -7.37 -9.67
N VAL A 321 2.92 -7.05 -10.71
CA VAL A 321 2.08 -5.85 -10.80
C VAL A 321 0.70 -6.19 -11.35
N GLY A 322 -0.35 -5.79 -10.64
CA GLY A 322 -1.72 -5.81 -11.17
C GLY A 322 -2.12 -4.39 -11.53
N ILE A 323 -2.37 -4.13 -12.82
CA ILE A 323 -2.79 -2.80 -13.32
C ILE A 323 -4.29 -2.85 -13.64
N ARG A 324 -5.04 -1.85 -13.19
CA ARG A 324 -6.49 -1.72 -13.37
C ARG A 324 -6.82 -0.36 -13.99
N ASN A 325 -7.54 -0.36 -15.10
CA ASN A 325 -8.03 0.83 -15.79
C ASN A 325 -9.55 0.78 -15.91
N ARG A 326 -10.19 1.89 -15.53
CA ARG A 326 -11.64 2.12 -15.47
C ARG A 326 -12.17 2.99 -16.60
N TYR A 327 -11.30 3.42 -17.49
CA TYR A 327 -11.63 4.35 -18.56
C TYR A 327 -10.83 4.02 -19.81
N CYS A 328 -11.49 4.05 -20.98
CA CYS A 328 -10.82 4.05 -22.28
C CYS A 328 -11.52 5.06 -23.17
N VAL A 329 -10.79 6.05 -23.70
CA VAL A 329 -11.37 7.14 -24.48
C VAL A 329 -12.04 6.66 -25.78
N ILE A 330 -11.61 5.52 -26.33
CA ILE A 330 -12.18 4.95 -27.55
C ILE A 330 -13.53 4.30 -27.24
N CYS A 331 -13.61 3.50 -26.16
CA CYS A 331 -14.87 2.91 -25.70
C CYS A 331 -15.87 3.97 -25.24
N GLU A 332 -15.44 4.98 -24.49
CA GLU A 332 -16.36 6.01 -23.99
C GLU A 332 -16.92 6.86 -25.13
N ARG A 333 -16.09 7.26 -26.11
CA ARG A 333 -16.58 7.97 -27.30
C ARG A 333 -17.57 7.13 -28.11
N ALA A 334 -17.31 5.84 -28.25
CA ALA A 334 -18.22 4.93 -28.95
C ALA A 334 -19.59 4.84 -28.25
N LYS A 335 -19.57 4.69 -26.92
CA LYS A 335 -20.76 4.69 -26.05
C LYS A 335 -21.54 6.01 -26.10
N VAL A 336 -20.87 7.16 -26.09
CA VAL A 336 -21.50 8.49 -26.20
C VAL A 336 -22.15 8.69 -27.59
N LEU A 337 -21.58 8.09 -28.63
CA LEU A 337 -22.11 8.14 -30.01
C LEU A 337 -23.08 7.01 -30.34
N ASP A 338 -23.46 6.19 -29.36
CA ASP A 338 -24.26 4.95 -29.48
C ASP A 338 -23.82 4.03 -30.64
N LYS A 339 -22.51 3.82 -30.75
CA LYS A 339 -21.86 3.00 -31.79
C LYS A 339 -20.93 1.95 -31.19
N SER A 340 -20.71 0.87 -31.91
CA SER A 340 -19.68 -0.11 -31.58
C SER A 340 -18.28 0.56 -31.61
N PRO A 341 -17.39 0.31 -30.63
CA PRO A 341 -16.07 0.89 -30.63
C PRO A 341 -15.22 0.39 -31.80
N ASN A 342 -14.53 1.32 -32.47
CA ASN A 342 -13.55 1.00 -33.50
C ASN A 342 -12.50 0.00 -32.97
N THR A 343 -12.02 -0.89 -33.84
CA THR A 343 -11.01 -1.90 -33.51
C THR A 343 -9.76 -1.27 -32.90
N HIS A 344 -9.47 -1.59 -31.63
CA HIS A 344 -8.31 -1.08 -30.91
C HIS A 344 -7.87 -2.05 -29.81
N GLU A 345 -6.62 -1.95 -29.36
CA GLU A 345 -6.18 -2.64 -28.14
C GLU A 345 -6.82 -1.98 -26.92
N CYS A 346 -7.95 -2.53 -26.47
CA CYS A 346 -8.63 -2.02 -25.29
C CYS A 346 -7.86 -2.39 -24.02
N PHE A 347 -7.61 -1.39 -23.18
CA PHE A 347 -6.91 -1.54 -21.90
C PHE A 347 -7.84 -1.38 -20.69
N LEU A 348 -9.15 -1.18 -20.94
CA LEU A 348 -10.21 -1.20 -19.93
C LEU A 348 -10.33 -2.63 -19.39
N ASN A 349 -10.04 -2.81 -18.10
CA ASN A 349 -10.04 -4.11 -17.43
C ASN A 349 -10.57 -4.04 -15.99
N TRP A 350 -11.23 -2.94 -15.62
CA TRP A 350 -11.80 -2.75 -14.29
C TRP A 350 -13.06 -1.89 -14.35
N SER A 351 -14.17 -2.38 -13.82
CA SER A 351 -15.44 -1.63 -13.72
C SER A 351 -15.65 -0.99 -12.35
N LYS A 352 -15.10 -1.59 -11.29
CA LYS A 352 -15.41 -1.28 -9.88
C LYS A 352 -14.73 0.00 -9.39
N GLY A 353 -15.07 0.44 -8.17
CA GLY A 353 -14.52 1.64 -7.53
C GLY A 353 -13.00 1.60 -7.39
N ALA A 354 -12.35 2.77 -7.45
CA ALA A 354 -10.89 2.85 -7.47
C ALA A 354 -10.24 2.29 -6.19
N THR A 355 -10.90 2.40 -5.04
CA THR A 355 -10.46 1.84 -3.74
C THR A 355 -10.27 0.33 -3.78
N SER A 356 -11.08 -0.38 -4.58
CA SER A 356 -11.04 -1.85 -4.67
C SER A 356 -9.91 -2.42 -5.55
N ILE A 357 -9.20 -1.55 -6.29
CA ILE A 357 -8.09 -1.92 -7.19
C ILE A 357 -6.95 -2.60 -6.43
N GLU A 358 -6.56 -2.07 -5.27
CA GLU A 358 -5.38 -2.53 -4.54
C GLU A 358 -5.52 -4.00 -4.12
N ALA A 359 -6.58 -4.32 -3.38
CA ALA A 359 -6.82 -5.67 -2.91
C ALA A 359 -7.03 -6.65 -4.06
N ASP A 360 -7.72 -6.25 -5.14
CA ASP A 360 -7.92 -7.10 -6.32
C ASP A 360 -6.60 -7.44 -7.05
N ALA A 361 -5.77 -6.43 -7.31
CA ALA A 361 -4.47 -6.59 -7.95
C ALA A 361 -3.47 -7.38 -7.09
N ILE A 362 -3.54 -7.27 -5.76
CA ILE A 362 -2.70 -8.09 -4.86
C ILE A 362 -3.18 -9.55 -4.89
N ILE A 363 -4.49 -9.83 -4.87
CA ILE A 363 -5.02 -11.20 -4.95
C ILE A 363 -4.62 -11.89 -6.26
N GLU A 364 -4.72 -11.19 -7.40
CA GLU A 364 -4.24 -11.70 -8.69
C GLU A 364 -2.78 -12.16 -8.61
N GLY A 365 -1.92 -11.37 -7.97
CA GLY A 365 -0.50 -11.71 -7.76
C GLY A 365 -0.26 -12.86 -6.80
N PHE A 366 -1.11 -13.04 -5.78
CA PHE A 366 -1.03 -14.19 -4.86
C PHE A 366 -1.51 -15.48 -5.54
N LEU A 367 -2.65 -15.45 -6.25
CA LEU A 367 -3.19 -16.60 -6.99
C LEU A 367 -2.23 -17.07 -8.10
N SER A 368 -1.59 -16.13 -8.79
CA SER A 368 -0.65 -16.44 -9.87
C SER A 368 0.79 -16.75 -9.41
N SER A 369 1.14 -16.53 -8.14
CA SER A 369 2.51 -16.66 -7.62
C SER A 369 3.17 -18.02 -7.90
N ILE A 370 2.43 -19.12 -7.71
CA ILE A 370 2.90 -20.48 -8.00
C ILE A 370 3.12 -20.66 -9.51
N SER A 371 2.19 -20.19 -10.34
CA SER A 371 2.30 -20.33 -11.81
C SER A 371 3.43 -19.50 -12.43
N ILE A 372 3.71 -18.30 -11.90
CA ILE A 372 4.72 -17.38 -12.45
C ILE A 372 6.12 -17.69 -11.90
N HIS A 373 6.22 -18.00 -10.60
CA HIS A 373 7.51 -18.08 -9.89
C HIS A 373 7.76 -19.42 -9.19
N GLY A 374 6.73 -20.26 -9.02
CA GLY A 374 6.81 -21.48 -8.21
C GLY A 374 7.12 -21.19 -6.75
N LEU A 375 6.43 -20.19 -6.19
CA LEU A 375 6.58 -19.66 -4.82
C LEU A 375 5.20 -19.49 -4.16
N LYS A 376 5.10 -19.78 -2.86
CA LYS A 376 3.94 -19.39 -2.01
C LYS A 376 4.30 -18.15 -1.18
N TYR A 377 3.43 -17.14 -1.15
CA TYR A 377 3.64 -15.93 -0.34
C TYR A 377 3.04 -16.07 1.07
N ASN A 378 3.84 -16.52 2.04
CA ASN A 378 3.36 -16.85 3.39
C ASN A 378 3.06 -15.63 4.28
N LYS A 379 3.71 -14.50 4.02
CA LYS A 379 3.66 -13.28 4.84
C LYS A 379 3.46 -12.04 3.98
N LEU A 380 2.44 -11.24 4.31
CA LEU A 380 2.18 -9.94 3.68
C LEU A 380 2.56 -8.79 4.62
N ILE A 381 3.59 -8.05 4.25
CA ILE A 381 3.99 -6.81 4.89
C ILE A 381 3.29 -5.64 4.17
N GLY A 382 2.49 -4.87 4.90
CA GLY A 382 1.71 -3.78 4.31
C GLY A 382 1.29 -2.72 5.33
N ASP A 383 0.56 -1.73 4.83
CA ASP A 383 -0.09 -0.71 5.67
C ASP A 383 -1.33 -1.28 6.39
N GLY A 384 -1.87 -0.53 7.34
CA GLY A 384 -3.02 -0.92 8.17
C GLY A 384 -4.36 -1.04 7.45
N ASP A 385 -4.38 -1.03 6.11
CA ASP A 385 -5.58 -1.35 5.34
C ASP A 385 -5.98 -2.81 5.59
N SER A 386 -7.28 -3.05 5.77
CA SER A 386 -7.80 -4.37 6.15
C SER A 386 -8.45 -5.12 4.99
N SER A 387 -8.72 -4.47 3.84
CA SER A 387 -9.32 -5.14 2.67
C SER A 387 -8.42 -6.19 2.06
N VAL A 388 -7.13 -5.91 1.92
CA VAL A 388 -6.17 -6.83 1.31
C VAL A 388 -6.11 -8.12 2.11
N THR A 389 -5.90 -8.02 3.42
CA THR A 389 -5.85 -9.17 4.35
C THR A 389 -7.20 -9.87 4.48
N LYS A 390 -8.31 -9.11 4.56
CA LYS A 390 -9.65 -9.69 4.58
C LYS A 390 -9.87 -10.55 3.33
N LYS A 391 -9.67 -9.99 2.14
CA LYS A 391 -9.86 -10.73 0.89
C LYS A 391 -8.87 -11.88 0.71
N LEU A 392 -7.63 -11.78 1.17
CA LEU A 392 -6.69 -12.92 1.14
C LEU A 392 -7.14 -14.07 2.05
N ASN A 393 -7.71 -13.76 3.22
CA ASN A 393 -8.34 -14.74 4.11
C ASN A 393 -9.67 -15.28 3.59
N GLU A 394 -10.35 -14.57 2.69
CA GLU A 394 -11.56 -15.02 2.00
C GLU A 394 -11.22 -15.92 0.80
N VAL A 395 -10.24 -15.53 -0.03
CA VAL A 395 -9.83 -16.25 -1.25
C VAL A 395 -8.97 -17.47 -0.94
N MET A 396 -8.17 -17.44 0.14
CA MET A 396 -7.26 -18.53 0.57
C MET A 396 -6.42 -19.08 -0.60
N PRO A 397 -5.51 -18.27 -1.20
CA PRO A 397 -4.85 -18.57 -2.47
C PRO A 397 -3.99 -19.84 -2.47
N TYR A 398 -3.68 -20.41 -1.30
CA TYR A 398 -2.90 -21.63 -1.12
C TYR A 398 -3.68 -22.73 -0.37
N GLY A 399 -5.01 -22.62 -0.30
CA GLY A 399 -5.89 -23.54 0.43
C GLY A 399 -6.02 -23.23 1.94
N PRO A 400 -6.77 -24.05 2.68
CA PRO A 400 -7.09 -23.79 4.09
C PRO A 400 -5.92 -24.06 5.06
N MET A 401 -4.89 -24.80 4.63
CA MET A 401 -3.76 -25.17 5.48
C MET A 401 -2.73 -24.03 5.61
N LEU A 402 -2.53 -23.21 4.57
CA LEU A 402 -1.58 -22.09 4.57
C LEU A 402 -2.30 -20.73 4.47
N LEU A 403 -2.59 -20.15 5.63
CA LEU A 403 -3.11 -18.78 5.75
C LEU A 403 -1.98 -17.74 5.66
N VAL A 404 -2.21 -16.66 4.89
CA VAL A 404 -1.24 -15.57 4.74
C VAL A 404 -1.20 -14.73 6.02
N GLU A 405 -0.06 -14.70 6.69
CA GLU A 405 0.14 -13.86 7.87
C GLU A 405 0.29 -12.39 7.49
N LYS A 406 -0.56 -11.51 8.03
CA LYS A 406 -0.37 -10.06 7.91
C LYS A 406 0.67 -9.58 8.92
N ILE A 407 1.65 -8.83 8.43
CA ILE A 407 2.61 -8.08 9.25
C ILE A 407 2.39 -6.59 9.00
N GLU A 408 2.05 -5.86 10.06
CA GLU A 408 1.81 -4.42 10.02
C GLU A 408 3.12 -3.62 9.92
N CYS A 409 3.16 -2.62 9.03
CA CYS A 409 4.29 -1.70 8.92
C CYS A 409 4.55 -0.91 10.22
N ARG A 410 5.75 -1.05 10.80
CA ARG A 410 6.16 -0.31 12.02
C ARG A 410 6.01 1.19 11.85
N ASN A 411 6.40 1.75 10.70
CA ASN A 411 6.32 3.18 10.44
C ASN A 411 4.86 3.67 10.41
N HIS A 412 3.94 2.86 9.87
CA HIS A 412 2.50 3.14 9.84
C HIS A 412 1.87 3.11 11.24
N ILE A 413 2.13 2.06 12.04
CA ILE A 413 1.68 1.97 13.44
C ILE A 413 2.15 3.20 14.24
N LEU A 414 3.45 3.51 14.20
CA LEU A 414 4.02 4.62 14.97
C LEU A 414 3.53 6.00 14.48
N ARG A 415 3.20 6.14 13.19
CA ARG A 415 2.59 7.35 12.64
C ARG A 415 1.15 7.50 13.14
N ASN A 416 0.36 6.44 13.14
CA ASN A 416 -1.02 6.43 13.64
C ASN A 416 -1.08 6.67 15.15
N TYR A 417 -0.16 6.08 15.91
CA TYR A 417 0.01 6.33 17.35
C TYR A 417 0.24 7.83 17.62
N GLY A 418 1.22 8.43 16.96
CA GLY A 418 1.50 9.86 17.08
C GLY A 418 0.36 10.76 16.58
N GLN A 419 -0.40 10.36 15.56
CA GLN A 419 -1.57 11.11 15.10
C GLN A 419 -2.73 11.07 16.10
N LYS A 420 -2.98 9.91 16.74
CA LYS A 420 -4.05 9.76 17.73
C LYS A 420 -3.75 10.52 19.02
N LEU A 421 -2.51 10.49 19.51
CA LEU A 421 -2.06 11.37 20.61
C LEU A 421 -2.21 12.86 20.26
N MET A 422 -1.96 13.26 19.01
CA MET A 422 -2.24 14.61 18.48
C MET A 422 -3.73 14.92 18.23
N GLY A 423 -4.60 13.92 18.38
CA GLY A 423 -6.04 14.13 18.55
C GLY A 423 -6.38 14.54 19.98
N LEU A 424 -5.78 13.88 20.98
CA LEU A 424 -6.01 14.17 22.40
C LEU A 424 -5.64 15.61 22.78
N THR A 425 -4.56 16.16 22.19
CA THR A 425 -4.15 17.55 22.43
C THR A 425 -5.12 18.60 21.88
N LYS A 426 -6.14 18.20 21.11
CA LYS A 426 -7.19 19.10 20.60
C LYS A 426 -8.48 19.09 21.42
N LYS A 427 -8.72 18.05 22.23
CA LYS A 427 -9.87 18.04 23.16
C LYS A 427 -9.69 19.17 24.17
N THR A 428 -10.68 20.02 24.34
CA THR A 428 -10.62 21.16 25.27
C THR A 428 -10.73 20.74 26.73
N ASP A 429 -11.37 19.60 26.96
CA ASP A 429 -11.69 18.95 28.24
C ASP A 429 -10.46 18.66 29.12
N TYR A 430 -9.26 18.63 28.54
CA TYR A 430 -8.02 18.37 29.26
C TYR A 430 -7.25 19.65 29.59
N PRO A 431 -6.54 19.70 30.74
CA PRO A 431 -5.72 20.85 31.12
C PRO A 431 -4.69 21.25 30.04
N CYS A 432 -4.53 22.57 29.84
CA CYS A 432 -3.70 23.13 28.76
C CYS A 432 -2.23 22.70 28.85
N TYR A 433 -1.67 22.60 30.06
CA TYR A 433 -0.29 22.19 30.28
C TYR A 433 -0.04 20.72 29.89
N LEU A 434 -0.95 19.79 30.22
CA LEU A 434 -0.89 18.38 29.80
C LEU A 434 -0.97 18.22 28.28
N ARG A 435 -1.83 19.02 27.63
CA ARG A 435 -1.91 19.05 26.14
C ARG A 435 -0.62 19.56 25.51
N LYS A 436 -0.03 20.64 26.06
CA LYS A 436 1.29 21.15 25.65
C LYS A 436 2.40 20.11 25.91
N PHE A 437 2.34 19.36 27.01
CA PHE A 437 3.30 18.31 27.35
C PHE A 437 3.29 17.17 26.33
N ILE A 438 2.12 16.61 25.99
CA ILE A 438 2.00 15.58 24.94
C ILE A 438 2.51 16.12 23.60
N SER A 439 2.21 17.38 23.27
CA SER A 439 2.68 18.00 22.03
C SER A 439 4.20 18.14 21.93
N ARG A 440 4.88 18.49 23.04
CA ARG A 440 6.34 18.58 23.10
C ARG A 440 7.00 17.19 23.07
N ASN A 441 6.41 16.22 23.78
CA ASN A 441 6.99 14.88 23.96
C ASN A 441 6.58 13.85 22.89
N ILE A 442 5.84 14.24 21.83
CA ILE A 442 5.28 13.31 20.83
C ILE A 442 6.31 12.40 20.14
N LEU A 443 7.56 12.86 20.01
CA LEU A 443 8.66 12.03 19.50
C LEU A 443 9.18 11.05 20.55
N ARG A 444 9.25 11.41 21.84
CA ARG A 444 9.64 10.48 22.93
C ARG A 444 8.69 9.29 22.99
N PHE A 445 7.38 9.50 22.83
CA PHE A 445 6.40 8.40 22.76
C PHE A 445 6.71 7.40 21.64
N ARG A 446 7.15 7.86 20.46
CA ARG A 446 7.57 6.97 19.35
C ARG A 446 8.93 6.33 19.59
N THR A 447 9.89 7.10 20.09
CA THR A 447 11.24 6.61 20.41
C THR A 447 11.22 5.55 21.51
N ALA A 448 10.34 5.67 22.51
CA ALA A 448 10.12 4.67 23.55
C ALA A 448 9.82 3.29 22.95
N VAL A 449 8.77 3.20 22.12
CA VAL A 449 8.39 1.95 21.42
C VAL A 449 9.54 1.45 20.53
N THR A 450 10.23 2.34 19.81
CA THR A 450 11.32 1.94 18.92
C THR A 450 12.55 1.42 19.68
N LYS A 451 12.86 1.96 20.86
CA LYS A 451 13.89 1.45 21.76
C LYS A 451 13.52 0.06 22.31
N ALA A 452 12.28 -0.12 22.74
CA ALA A 452 11.81 -1.41 23.26
C ALA A 452 11.87 -2.52 22.19
N ILE A 453 11.47 -2.21 20.95
CA ILE A 453 11.64 -3.11 19.79
C ILE A 453 13.12 -3.49 19.63
N ASN A 454 14.02 -2.52 19.54
CA ASN A 454 15.45 -2.77 19.33
C ASN A 454 16.09 -3.60 20.46
N HIS A 455 15.65 -3.42 21.70
CA HIS A 455 16.13 -4.23 22.82
C HIS A 455 15.61 -5.67 22.73
N ARG A 456 14.28 -5.87 22.76
CA ARG A 456 13.65 -7.20 22.78
C ARG A 456 13.98 -8.04 21.55
N LYS A 457 14.19 -7.42 20.39
CA LYS A 457 14.60 -8.09 19.13
C LYS A 457 15.97 -8.76 19.22
N ASN A 458 16.87 -8.22 20.05
CA ASN A 458 18.27 -8.64 20.15
C ASN A 458 18.55 -9.54 21.38
N LEU A 459 17.55 -9.83 22.22
CA LEU A 459 17.66 -10.83 23.29
C LEU A 459 17.68 -12.25 22.70
N ASP A 460 18.12 -13.24 23.47
CA ASP A 460 18.11 -14.65 23.07
C ASP A 460 16.90 -15.43 23.62
N ASP A 461 15.82 -14.71 23.94
CA ASP A 461 14.58 -15.30 24.45
C ASP A 461 13.74 -15.95 23.34
N THR A 462 12.73 -16.75 23.70
CA THR A 462 11.76 -17.25 22.71
C THR A 462 10.96 -16.10 22.09
N MET A 463 10.43 -16.31 20.87
CA MET A 463 9.61 -15.30 20.21
C MET A 463 8.37 -14.88 21.02
N GLN A 464 7.83 -15.77 21.85
CA GLN A 464 6.67 -15.46 22.69
C GLN A 464 7.04 -14.54 23.87
N GLU A 465 8.16 -14.80 24.54
CA GLU A 465 8.70 -13.94 25.60
C GLU A 465 9.07 -12.56 25.06
N LYS A 466 9.69 -12.49 23.86
CA LYS A 466 9.99 -11.23 23.17
C LYS A 466 8.74 -10.39 22.89
N ILE A 467 7.64 -11.03 22.48
CA ILE A 467 6.36 -10.36 22.20
C ILE A 467 5.71 -9.84 23.49
N GLU A 468 5.70 -10.64 24.56
CA GLU A 468 5.08 -10.26 25.82
C GLU A 468 5.92 -9.21 26.58
N GLY A 469 7.25 -9.34 26.59
CA GLY A 469 8.16 -8.32 27.08
C GLY A 469 7.98 -6.99 26.34
N LEU A 470 7.92 -7.02 25.01
CA LEU A 470 7.64 -5.82 24.21
C LEU A 470 6.25 -5.24 24.48
N ARG A 471 5.22 -6.08 24.69
CA ARG A 471 3.87 -5.63 25.06
C ARG A 471 3.89 -4.85 26.38
N ASN A 472 4.57 -5.38 27.39
CA ASN A 472 4.69 -4.74 28.70
C ASN A 472 5.50 -3.44 28.65
N ASP A 473 6.63 -3.42 27.92
CA ASP A 473 7.44 -2.22 27.70
C ASP A 473 6.64 -1.11 27.01
N ILE A 474 5.84 -1.45 25.98
CA ILE A 474 4.96 -0.50 25.29
C ILE A 474 3.90 0.04 26.26
N LEU A 475 3.27 -0.81 27.07
CA LEU A 475 2.23 -0.41 28.03
C LEU A 475 2.79 0.49 29.15
N ASN A 476 4.03 0.27 29.58
CA ASN A 476 4.71 1.10 30.58
C ASN A 476 5.26 2.42 29.99
N GLY A 477 5.54 2.48 28.69
CA GLY A 477 6.16 3.63 28.02
C GLY A 477 5.59 5.02 28.38
N PRO A 478 4.26 5.22 28.44
CA PRO A 478 3.69 6.51 28.86
C PRO A 478 3.93 6.86 30.33
N TYR A 479 3.93 5.89 31.25
CA TYR A 479 4.19 6.14 32.67
C TYR A 479 5.57 6.76 32.87
N HIS A 480 6.60 6.14 32.27
CA HIS A 480 7.95 6.68 32.21
C HIS A 480 8.01 8.10 31.62
N ILE A 481 7.28 8.36 30.53
CA ILE A 481 7.29 9.67 29.86
C ILE A 481 6.59 10.76 30.70
N PHE A 482 5.65 10.39 31.57
CA PHE A 482 4.96 11.29 32.50
C PHE A 482 5.63 11.41 33.88
N GLY A 483 6.81 10.79 34.09
CA GLY A 483 7.62 10.93 35.31
C GLY A 483 7.50 9.78 36.32
N HIS A 484 6.72 8.73 36.01
CA HIS A 484 6.49 7.61 36.92
C HIS A 484 7.33 6.39 36.55
N HIS A 485 8.31 6.04 37.40
CA HIS A 485 9.37 5.08 37.05
C HIS A 485 9.34 3.72 37.77
N LEU A 486 8.35 3.45 38.64
CA LEU A 486 8.31 2.23 39.49
C LEU A 486 8.34 0.89 38.74
N LYS A 487 7.96 0.88 37.45
CA LYS A 487 7.87 -0.34 36.62
C LYS A 487 8.79 -0.29 35.40
N CYS A 488 9.80 0.57 35.43
CA CYS A 488 10.73 0.71 34.31
C CYS A 488 11.87 -0.30 34.37
N GLU A 489 12.09 -0.98 33.25
CA GLU A 489 13.28 -1.83 33.04
C GLU A 489 14.58 -1.01 32.99
N SER A 490 15.67 -1.61 33.45
CA SER A 490 16.99 -0.96 33.57
C SER A 490 17.58 -0.51 32.23
N TYR A 491 17.28 -1.22 31.14
CA TYR A 491 17.69 -0.83 29.79
C TYR A 491 16.99 0.46 29.29
N PHE A 492 15.84 0.79 29.90
CA PHE A 492 14.93 1.83 29.44
C PHE A 492 14.98 3.10 30.31
N CYS A 493 15.26 2.94 31.61
CA CYS A 493 15.26 4.00 32.61
C CYS A 493 16.44 3.84 33.59
N SER A 494 17.07 4.97 33.93
CA SER A 494 18.16 5.05 34.93
C SER A 494 17.69 5.68 36.25
N GLY A 495 16.39 5.61 36.55
CA GLY A 495 15.74 6.30 37.67
C GLY A 495 15.11 7.66 37.30
N PRO A 496 14.46 8.32 38.27
CA PRO A 496 13.90 9.66 38.11
C PRO A 496 14.98 10.71 37.88
N LYS A 497 14.69 11.72 37.06
CA LYS A 497 15.62 12.84 36.85
C LYS A 497 15.45 13.91 37.92
N LEU A 498 16.53 14.67 38.18
CA LEU A 498 16.47 15.86 39.03
C LEU A 498 15.33 16.78 38.53
N ASN A 499 14.44 17.17 39.45
CA ASN A 499 13.26 18.01 39.21
C ASN A 499 12.22 17.44 38.21
N GLU A 500 12.11 16.12 38.07
CA GLU A 500 11.04 15.48 37.27
C GLU A 500 9.75 15.29 38.09
N ASN A 501 8.71 16.07 37.78
CA ASN A 501 7.39 15.96 38.42
C ASN A 501 6.62 14.73 37.91
N ASP A 502 6.04 13.93 38.81
CA ASP A 502 5.14 12.83 38.44
C ASP A 502 3.74 13.38 38.09
N LEU A 503 3.46 13.48 36.79
CA LEU A 503 2.19 13.97 36.26
C LEU A 503 1.10 12.87 36.24
N VAL A 504 1.42 11.60 36.54
CA VAL A 504 0.48 10.48 36.39
C VAL A 504 -0.75 10.64 37.29
N SER A 505 -0.57 11.16 38.51
CA SER A 505 -1.67 11.44 39.43
C SER A 505 -2.69 12.44 38.87
N GLU A 506 -2.21 13.50 38.21
CA GLU A 506 -3.07 14.52 37.59
C GLU A 506 -3.74 13.99 36.30
N ILE A 507 -2.99 13.25 35.50
CA ILE A 507 -3.44 12.65 34.23
C ILE A 507 -4.49 11.55 34.47
N ASN A 508 -4.43 10.86 35.61
CA ASN A 508 -5.49 9.95 36.06
C ASN A 508 -6.73 10.74 36.52
N LYS A 509 -6.58 11.79 37.34
CA LYS A 509 -7.71 12.63 37.83
C LYS A 509 -8.54 13.23 36.69
N CYS A 510 -7.92 13.69 35.60
CA CYS A 510 -8.63 14.21 34.42
C CYS A 510 -8.99 13.15 33.36
N GLY A 511 -8.81 11.85 33.64
CA GLY A 511 -9.18 10.75 32.74
C GLY A 511 -8.32 10.59 31.47
N LEU A 512 -7.41 11.53 31.18
CA LEU A 512 -6.52 11.53 30.01
C LEU A 512 -5.66 10.25 29.92
N MET A 513 -5.30 9.63 31.06
CA MET A 513 -4.56 8.36 31.06
C MET A 513 -5.33 7.24 30.36
N ASN A 514 -6.66 7.21 30.47
CA ASN A 514 -7.48 6.17 29.86
C ASN A 514 -7.52 6.32 28.33
N ASP A 515 -7.61 7.56 27.84
CA ASP A 515 -7.52 7.89 26.41
C ASP A 515 -6.12 7.55 25.83
N VAL A 516 -5.04 7.87 26.57
CA VAL A 516 -3.67 7.50 26.18
C VAL A 516 -3.51 5.97 26.16
N LYS A 517 -3.98 5.25 27.18
CA LYS A 517 -3.99 3.78 27.22
C LYS A 517 -4.81 3.16 26.09
N PHE A 518 -5.97 3.71 25.74
CA PHE A 518 -6.78 3.22 24.62
C PHE A 518 -6.06 3.37 23.27
N VAL A 519 -5.36 4.49 23.08
CA VAL A 519 -4.52 4.73 21.89
C VAL A 519 -3.30 3.79 21.86
N LEU A 520 -2.72 3.52 23.03
CA LEU A 520 -1.53 2.67 23.22
C LEU A 520 -1.82 1.17 23.10
N ARG A 521 -2.96 0.67 23.59
CA ARG A 521 -3.37 -0.74 23.48
C ARG A 521 -3.28 -1.22 22.04
N ARG A 522 -3.78 -0.43 21.08
CA ARG A 522 -3.66 -0.71 19.63
C ARG A 522 -2.23 -0.83 19.10
N VAL A 523 -1.23 -0.28 19.79
CA VAL A 523 0.19 -0.46 19.47
C VAL A 523 0.69 -1.76 20.10
N ALA A 524 0.37 -2.00 21.39
CA ALA A 524 0.74 -3.19 22.16
C ALA A 524 0.08 -4.49 21.63
N ASP A 525 -1.12 -4.40 21.05
CA ASP A 525 -1.81 -5.52 20.39
C ASP A 525 -1.12 -5.92 19.08
N ASN A 526 -0.30 -5.02 18.51
CA ASN A 526 0.54 -5.28 17.34
C ASN A 526 1.99 -5.65 17.70
N SER A 527 2.31 -5.97 18.96
CA SER A 527 3.68 -6.40 19.36
C SER A 527 4.24 -7.53 18.48
N LYS A 528 3.41 -8.48 18.04
CA LYS A 528 3.80 -9.55 17.10
C LYS A 528 4.33 -9.04 15.76
N SER A 529 3.75 -7.96 15.21
CA SER A 529 4.28 -7.32 14.00
C SER A 529 5.47 -6.40 14.30
N LEU A 530 5.42 -5.69 15.43
CA LEU A 530 6.44 -4.70 15.79
C LEU A 530 7.80 -5.33 16.10
N ILE A 531 7.85 -6.51 16.72
CA ILE A 531 9.11 -7.22 17.04
C ILE A 531 9.90 -7.60 15.78
N LEU A 532 9.21 -7.85 14.66
CA LEU A 532 9.84 -8.13 13.36
C LEU A 532 10.52 -6.89 12.75
N ASP A 533 10.14 -5.69 13.20
CA ASP A 533 10.78 -4.41 12.84
C ASP A 533 10.87 -4.18 11.31
N VAL A 534 9.75 -4.43 10.62
CA VAL A 534 9.63 -4.28 9.16
C VAL A 534 8.87 -3.02 8.76
N ASP A 535 9.11 -2.55 7.53
CA ASP A 535 8.35 -1.48 6.92
C ASP A 535 8.15 -1.67 5.40
N ASN A 536 7.22 -0.89 4.85
CA ASN A 536 6.88 -0.85 3.42
C ASN A 536 7.62 0.24 2.64
N ASN A 537 8.75 0.77 3.13
CA ASN A 537 9.46 1.89 2.48
C ASN A 537 9.91 1.57 1.04
N TYR A 538 10.00 0.31 0.64
CA TYR A 538 10.30 -0.11 -0.73
C TYR A 538 9.13 0.15 -1.70
N CYS A 539 7.89 0.00 -1.23
CA CYS A 539 6.70 0.39 -1.98
C CYS A 539 6.63 1.91 -2.15
N GLU A 540 6.89 2.69 -1.09
CA GLU A 540 6.95 4.15 -1.18
C GLU A 540 8.07 4.65 -2.14
N GLN A 541 9.21 3.96 -2.17
CA GLN A 541 10.27 4.22 -3.16
C GLN A 541 9.82 3.90 -4.58
N LEU A 542 9.16 2.75 -4.80
CA LEU A 542 8.57 2.40 -6.09
C LEU A 542 7.50 3.42 -6.52
N ASN A 543 6.64 3.85 -5.60
CA ASN A 543 5.63 4.86 -5.83
C ASN A 543 6.25 6.19 -6.27
N SER A 544 7.41 6.56 -5.73
CA SER A 544 8.20 7.71 -6.21
C SER A 544 8.72 7.52 -7.64
N ILE A 545 9.23 6.34 -7.99
CA ILE A 545 9.68 6.03 -9.37
C ILE A 545 8.50 5.98 -10.35
N ILE A 546 7.36 5.40 -9.97
CA ILE A 546 6.11 5.45 -10.74
C ILE A 546 5.72 6.91 -10.97
N ASN A 547 5.66 7.72 -9.91
CA ASN A 547 5.33 9.13 -9.97
C ASN A 547 6.22 9.90 -10.95
N LYS A 548 7.52 9.61 -11.02
CA LYS A 548 8.42 10.17 -12.06
C LYS A 548 7.90 9.83 -13.47
N HIS A 549 7.65 8.56 -13.79
CA HIS A 549 7.25 8.13 -15.14
C HIS A 549 5.84 8.62 -15.54
N ILE A 550 4.96 8.93 -14.58
CA ILE A 550 3.63 9.53 -14.79
C ILE A 550 3.59 11.06 -14.55
N ALA A 551 4.70 11.78 -14.80
CA ALA A 551 4.79 13.25 -14.73
C ALA A 551 4.38 13.88 -13.37
N GLY A 552 4.52 13.15 -12.27
CA GLY A 552 4.10 13.56 -10.93
C GLY A 552 2.58 13.57 -10.72
N LYS A 553 1.83 12.83 -11.54
CA LYS A 553 0.35 12.85 -11.62
C LYS A 553 -0.22 14.19 -12.15
N ARG A 554 0.60 15.01 -12.82
CA ARG A 554 0.19 16.28 -13.45
C ARG A 554 -0.38 16.09 -14.85
N ILE A 555 0.08 15.07 -15.58
CA ILE A 555 -0.39 14.74 -16.93
C ILE A 555 -1.30 13.52 -16.85
N ASN A 556 -2.47 13.58 -17.50
CA ASN A 556 -3.40 12.47 -17.54
C ASN A 556 -3.00 11.43 -18.60
N PHE A 557 -2.24 10.40 -18.18
CA PHE A 557 -1.87 9.28 -19.05
C PHE A 557 -2.91 8.13 -19.10
N THR A 558 -4.07 8.27 -18.45
CA THR A 558 -5.07 7.17 -18.31
C THR A 558 -6.06 7.06 -19.47
N GLN A 559 -6.18 8.08 -20.32
CA GLN A 559 -7.13 8.07 -21.44
C GLN A 559 -6.78 7.02 -22.52
N LYS A 560 -5.53 6.57 -22.58
CA LYS A 560 -4.97 5.59 -23.51
C LYS A 560 -4.00 4.67 -22.75
N GLN A 561 -3.49 3.62 -23.41
CA GLN A 561 -2.54 2.61 -22.89
C GLN A 561 -1.24 3.15 -22.22
N SER A 562 -0.94 4.46 -22.33
CA SER A 562 0.30 5.07 -21.83
C SER A 562 0.50 4.91 -20.32
N TYR A 563 -0.57 4.85 -19.52
CA TYR A 563 -0.46 4.55 -18.08
C TYR A 563 0.22 3.20 -17.83
N ASN A 564 -0.27 2.12 -18.45
CA ASN A 564 0.30 0.77 -18.29
C ASN A 564 1.79 0.72 -18.65
N ILE A 565 2.15 1.33 -19.79
CA ILE A 565 3.53 1.40 -20.28
C ILE A 565 4.44 2.13 -19.28
N ARG A 566 3.95 3.20 -18.64
CA ARG A 566 4.72 3.99 -17.65
C ARG A 566 4.88 3.27 -16.32
N ILE A 567 3.89 2.50 -15.88
CA ILE A 567 4.03 1.61 -14.72
C ILE A 567 5.08 0.52 -15.02
N GLN A 568 5.01 -0.12 -16.20
CA GLN A 568 5.98 -1.13 -16.61
C GLN A 568 7.40 -0.56 -16.77
N ALA A 569 7.54 0.67 -17.29
CA ALA A 569 8.82 1.37 -17.34
C ALA A 569 9.41 1.64 -15.94
N ALA A 570 8.55 2.00 -14.98
CA ALA A 570 8.95 2.16 -13.58
C ALA A 570 9.44 0.84 -12.97
N ILE A 571 8.81 -0.30 -13.30
CA ILE A 571 9.23 -1.64 -12.86
C ILE A 571 10.61 -2.00 -13.41
N VAL A 572 10.81 -1.86 -14.73
CA VAL A 572 12.13 -2.06 -15.37
C VAL A 572 13.17 -1.16 -14.71
N SER A 573 12.84 0.11 -14.46
CA SER A 573 13.72 1.05 -13.77
C SER A 573 13.99 0.67 -12.30
N PHE A 574 13.08 0.01 -11.61
CA PHE A 574 13.23 -0.37 -10.19
C PHE A 574 14.08 -1.64 -10.06
N ASN A 575 13.71 -2.73 -10.73
CA ASN A 575 14.44 -4.01 -10.67
C ASN A 575 15.88 -3.90 -11.20
N SER A 576 16.11 -3.08 -12.24
CA SER A 576 17.45 -2.78 -12.78
C SER A 576 18.27 -1.78 -11.95
N LYS A 577 17.81 -1.37 -10.76
CA LYS A 577 18.45 -0.36 -9.87
C LYS A 577 18.67 1.00 -10.57
N GLY A 578 17.75 1.38 -11.45
CA GLY A 578 17.77 2.63 -12.21
C GLY A 578 18.59 2.59 -13.50
N ASN A 579 18.88 1.39 -14.03
CA ASN A 579 19.61 1.20 -15.30
C ASN A 579 18.67 1.03 -16.51
N PHE A 580 17.48 1.64 -16.48
CA PHE A 580 16.45 1.54 -17.53
C PHE A 580 17.00 1.63 -18.97
N ILE A 581 17.84 2.64 -19.24
CA ILE A 581 18.46 2.84 -20.57
C ILE A 581 19.27 1.60 -21.00
N ARG A 582 20.03 0.98 -20.09
CA ARG A 582 20.84 -0.21 -20.38
C ARG A 582 19.97 -1.44 -20.62
N THR A 583 18.92 -1.66 -19.81
CA THR A 583 18.00 -2.79 -19.99
C THR A 583 17.25 -2.64 -21.32
N MET A 584 16.70 -1.46 -21.62
CA MET A 584 15.97 -1.24 -22.88
C MET A 584 16.85 -1.33 -24.13
N HIS A 585 18.09 -0.81 -24.11
CA HIS A 585 19.02 -1.01 -25.23
C HIS A 585 19.32 -2.50 -25.45
N LYS A 586 19.64 -3.23 -24.37
CA LYS A 586 19.87 -4.67 -24.46
C LYS A 586 18.65 -5.42 -25.01
N LYS A 587 17.43 -5.06 -24.61
CA LYS A 587 16.20 -5.70 -25.12
C LYS A 587 15.99 -5.40 -26.61
N ILE A 588 16.24 -4.17 -27.05
CA ILE A 588 15.91 -3.71 -28.41
C ILE A 588 16.97 -4.13 -29.44
N THR A 589 18.26 -4.13 -29.07
CA THR A 589 19.37 -4.38 -30.03
C THR A 589 20.32 -5.51 -29.64
N ASN A 590 20.04 -6.25 -28.56
CA ASN A 590 20.90 -7.28 -27.96
C ASN A 590 22.32 -6.81 -27.54
N LYS A 591 22.67 -5.54 -27.74
CA LYS A 591 23.98 -4.96 -27.42
C LYS A 591 23.93 -3.95 -26.27
N SER A 592 25.10 -3.60 -25.75
CA SER A 592 25.24 -2.57 -24.72
C SER A 592 25.02 -1.16 -25.30
N PRO A 593 24.50 -0.18 -24.53
CA PRO A 593 24.39 1.21 -24.99
C PRO A 593 25.70 1.82 -25.51
N GLY A 594 25.57 2.85 -26.34
CA GLY A 594 26.68 3.68 -26.81
C GLY A 594 27.46 4.37 -25.68
N SER A 595 28.63 4.91 -26.04
CA SER A 595 29.59 5.54 -25.10
C SER A 595 28.96 6.66 -24.26
N ILE A 596 28.13 7.52 -24.86
CA ILE A 596 27.44 8.62 -24.19
C ILE A 596 26.49 8.12 -23.08
N ALA A 597 25.65 7.12 -23.39
CA ALA A 597 24.75 6.51 -22.41
C ALA A 597 25.53 5.81 -21.28
N LYS A 598 26.65 5.15 -21.60
CA LYS A 598 27.57 4.58 -20.59
C LYS A 598 28.16 5.65 -19.66
N LYS A 599 28.64 6.78 -20.21
CA LYS A 599 29.14 7.93 -19.43
C LYS A 599 28.06 8.49 -18.49
N PHE A 600 26.84 8.71 -18.98
CA PHE A 600 25.71 9.18 -18.18
C PHE A 600 25.34 8.23 -17.03
N LEU A 601 25.29 6.92 -17.31
CA LEU A 601 25.00 5.91 -16.29
C LEU A 601 26.10 5.85 -15.22
N LYS A 602 27.39 5.94 -15.61
CA LYS A 602 28.51 6.02 -14.67
C LYS A 602 28.39 7.25 -13.76
N TYR A 603 28.26 8.45 -14.35
CA TYR A 603 28.08 9.70 -13.60
C TYR A 603 26.89 9.63 -12.62
N THR A 604 25.76 9.08 -13.06
CA THR A 604 24.56 8.92 -12.22
C THR A 604 24.81 7.96 -11.06
N SER A 605 25.56 6.87 -11.28
CA SER A 605 25.96 5.93 -10.24
C SER A 605 26.89 6.57 -9.21
N ASP A 606 27.94 7.28 -9.67
CA ASP A 606 28.89 7.97 -8.80
C ASP A 606 28.22 9.09 -7.98
N LYS A 607 27.30 9.85 -8.59
CA LYS A 607 26.49 10.85 -7.85
C LYS A 607 25.65 10.23 -6.74
N ARG A 608 25.04 9.06 -6.97
CA ARG A 608 24.30 8.31 -5.94
C ARG A 608 25.22 7.77 -4.84
N ARG A 609 26.39 7.23 -5.21
CA ARG A 609 27.42 6.75 -4.26
C ARG A 609 27.90 7.88 -3.35
N ASN A 610 28.27 9.02 -3.93
CA ASN A 610 28.75 10.19 -3.19
C ASN A 610 27.64 10.79 -2.30
N LEU A 611 26.38 10.82 -2.75
CA LEU A 611 25.24 11.21 -1.91
C LEU A 611 25.01 10.25 -0.74
N LYS A 612 25.20 8.94 -0.92
CA LYS A 612 25.12 7.97 0.18
C LYS A 612 26.22 8.23 1.22
N MET A 613 27.47 8.42 0.77
CA MET A 613 28.62 8.75 1.63
C MET A 613 28.41 10.06 2.41
N ARG A 614 27.92 11.13 1.75
CA ARG A 614 27.61 12.39 2.43
C ARG A 614 26.46 12.25 3.44
N ARG A 615 25.44 11.45 3.15
CA ARG A 615 24.32 11.19 4.09
C ARG A 615 24.71 10.34 5.29
N SER A 616 25.72 9.48 5.19
CA SER A 616 26.30 8.82 6.37
C SER A 616 27.10 9.76 7.28
N LEU A 617 27.65 10.85 6.73
CA LEU A 617 28.42 11.85 7.50
C LEU A 617 27.52 12.85 8.26
N PHE A 618 26.33 13.18 7.73
CA PHE A 618 25.43 14.17 8.33
C PHE A 618 24.06 13.58 8.69
N LYS A 619 23.81 13.35 10.00
CA LYS A 619 22.48 12.98 10.54
C LYS A 619 21.51 14.16 10.42
N SER A 620 20.76 14.23 9.32
CA SER A 620 19.95 15.39 8.97
C SER A 620 18.77 15.64 9.93
N SER A 621 18.86 16.72 10.71
CA SER A 621 17.75 17.36 11.40
C SER A 621 16.97 18.25 10.41
N GLY A 622 15.68 17.98 10.20
CA GLY A 622 14.85 18.74 9.25
C GLY A 622 13.37 18.76 9.63
N LYS A 623 12.83 19.95 9.91
CA LYS A 623 11.40 20.15 10.26
C LYS A 623 10.55 20.18 8.99
N TYR A 624 9.51 19.34 8.92
CA TYR A 624 8.50 19.37 7.86
C TYR A 624 7.16 19.89 8.41
N PHE A 625 6.57 20.88 7.73
CA PHE A 625 5.25 21.42 8.07
C PHE A 625 4.11 20.46 7.67
N LYS A 626 3.13 20.26 8.57
CA LYS A 626 1.96 19.37 8.35
C LYS A 626 0.78 20.12 7.72
N LYS A 627 0.18 19.55 6.65
CA LYS A 627 -1.19 19.87 6.23
C LYS A 627 -2.22 19.07 7.06
N LYS A 628 -3.41 19.66 7.30
CA LYS A 628 -4.53 19.06 8.07
C LYS A 628 -5.27 17.97 7.26
N SER A 629 -6.05 17.12 7.93
CA SER A 629 -6.56 15.85 7.39
C SER A 629 -7.80 15.30 8.15
N SER A 630 -8.88 15.01 7.41
CA SER A 630 -10.12 14.25 7.77
C SER A 630 -10.82 13.80 6.47
N GLN A 631 -11.72 12.81 6.33
CA GLN A 631 -12.19 11.72 7.21
C GLN A 631 -12.90 10.65 6.32
N GLY A 632 -12.94 9.37 6.75
CA GLY A 632 -13.99 8.39 6.36
C GLY A 632 -13.74 7.49 5.13
N PRO A 633 -13.94 6.15 5.22
CA PRO A 633 -14.02 5.24 4.07
C PRO A 633 -15.45 5.09 3.51
N ASP A 634 -15.53 4.64 2.26
CA ASP A 634 -16.73 4.50 1.42
C ASP A 634 -17.49 3.16 1.62
N GLU A 635 -18.80 3.16 1.34
CA GLU A 635 -19.77 2.09 1.61
C GLU A 635 -19.56 0.85 0.73
N PHE A 636 -19.00 1.00 -0.47
CA PHE A 636 -18.80 -0.07 -1.46
C PHE A 636 -17.48 -0.84 -1.32
N TYR A 637 -16.79 -0.71 -0.18
CA TYR A 637 -15.50 -1.34 0.10
C TYR A 637 -15.64 -2.85 0.35
N GLY A 638 -15.51 -3.65 -0.72
CA GLY A 638 -15.19 -5.08 -0.63
C GLY A 638 -16.10 -6.09 -1.32
N LEU A 639 -16.94 -5.71 -2.29
CA LEU A 639 -17.87 -6.65 -2.95
C LEU A 639 -17.30 -7.29 -4.24
N ALA A 640 -17.33 -8.63 -4.29
CA ALA A 640 -16.91 -9.46 -5.43
C ALA A 640 -18.10 -9.83 -6.34
N GLU A 641 -17.84 -10.42 -7.50
CA GLU A 641 -18.86 -10.82 -8.50
C GLU A 641 -18.71 -12.30 -8.90
N PRO A 642 -19.79 -12.96 -9.38
CA PRO A 642 -19.86 -14.43 -9.52
C PRO A 642 -19.08 -15.02 -10.69
N LEU A 643 -18.64 -16.26 -10.49
CA LEU A 643 -18.50 -17.27 -11.55
C LEU A 643 -19.15 -18.60 -11.14
N LEU A 644 -19.50 -19.40 -12.15
CA LEU A 644 -20.36 -20.58 -12.09
C LEU A 644 -19.52 -21.86 -12.09
N ASP A 645 -19.28 -22.45 -10.91
CA ASP A 645 -18.84 -23.85 -10.79
C ASP A 645 -19.51 -24.49 -9.57
N ILE A 646 -20.39 -25.45 -9.81
CA ILE A 646 -21.09 -26.25 -8.79
C ILE A 646 -20.54 -27.67 -8.87
N LEU A 647 -19.97 -28.17 -7.77
CA LEU A 647 -19.48 -29.54 -7.72
C LEU A 647 -20.65 -30.55 -7.71
N PRO A 648 -20.55 -31.68 -8.43
CA PRO A 648 -21.59 -32.73 -8.41
C PRO A 648 -21.84 -33.29 -7.00
N ASP A 649 -23.10 -33.56 -6.66
CA ASP A 649 -23.50 -34.02 -5.31
C ASP A 649 -22.81 -35.34 -4.89
N THR A 650 -22.47 -36.22 -5.83
CA THR A 650 -21.72 -37.46 -5.57
C THR A 650 -20.31 -37.20 -5.02
N VAL A 651 -19.62 -36.19 -5.55
CA VAL A 651 -18.29 -35.76 -5.08
C VAL A 651 -18.40 -35.11 -3.70
N ILE A 652 -19.45 -34.31 -3.48
CA ILE A 652 -19.71 -33.66 -2.20
C ILE A 652 -19.96 -34.70 -1.09
N LYS A 653 -20.71 -35.77 -1.36
CA LYS A 653 -20.96 -36.81 -0.35
C LYS A 653 -19.68 -37.47 0.13
N LYS A 654 -18.82 -37.93 -0.78
CA LYS A 654 -17.53 -38.56 -0.42
C LYS A 654 -16.65 -37.60 0.40
N LYS A 655 -16.51 -36.35 -0.05
CA LYS A 655 -15.75 -35.32 0.70
C LYS A 655 -16.30 -35.06 2.11
N LYS A 656 -17.60 -35.24 2.38
CA LYS A 656 -18.17 -35.12 3.74
C LYS A 656 -17.69 -36.21 4.66
N GLU A 657 -17.69 -37.45 4.17
CA GLU A 657 -17.24 -38.63 4.91
C GLU A 657 -15.74 -38.53 5.21
N ASP A 658 -14.92 -38.22 4.18
CA ASP A 658 -13.48 -37.99 4.31
C ASP A 658 -13.16 -36.86 5.32
N PHE A 659 -13.91 -35.75 5.30
CA PHE A 659 -13.68 -34.62 6.22
C PHE A 659 -14.01 -34.96 7.67
N ILE A 660 -15.15 -35.63 7.95
CA ILE A 660 -15.51 -36.03 9.32
C ILE A 660 -14.47 -37.00 9.88
N LEU A 661 -13.98 -37.95 9.06
CA LEU A 661 -12.89 -38.84 9.45
C LEU A 661 -11.64 -38.03 9.85
N SER A 662 -11.25 -37.01 9.06
CA SER A 662 -10.08 -36.16 9.35
C SER A 662 -10.18 -35.34 10.65
N LEU A 663 -11.39 -35.09 11.17
CA LEU A 663 -11.60 -34.41 12.45
C LEU A 663 -11.43 -35.33 13.67
N THR A 664 -11.37 -36.65 13.46
CA THR A 664 -11.29 -37.63 14.55
C THR A 664 -9.91 -37.61 15.19
N MET A 665 -9.86 -37.41 16.51
CA MET A 665 -8.61 -37.23 17.25
C MET A 665 -8.52 -38.20 18.42
N THR A 666 -7.33 -38.76 18.66
CA THR A 666 -7.05 -39.55 19.85
C THR A 666 -7.17 -38.70 21.13
N GLU A 667 -7.40 -39.34 22.26
CA GLU A 667 -7.49 -38.67 23.57
C GLU A 667 -6.25 -37.82 23.87
N THR A 668 -5.04 -38.36 23.63
CA THR A 668 -3.78 -37.63 23.76
C THR A 668 -3.73 -36.39 22.86
N ALA A 669 -4.17 -36.51 21.60
CA ALA A 669 -4.18 -35.37 20.67
C ALA A 669 -5.19 -34.28 21.09
N ARG A 670 -6.35 -34.66 21.65
CA ARG A 670 -7.33 -33.70 22.20
C ARG A 670 -6.77 -32.95 23.42
N HIS A 671 -6.04 -33.63 24.31
CA HIS A 671 -5.36 -32.96 25.44
C HIS A 671 -4.23 -32.02 25.00
N ILE A 672 -3.44 -32.40 23.99
CA ILE A 672 -2.41 -31.51 23.42
C ILE A 672 -3.06 -30.26 22.82
N LEU A 673 -4.14 -30.44 22.05
CA LEU A 673 -4.85 -29.32 21.43
C LEU A 673 -5.44 -28.35 22.47
N GLU A 674 -6.06 -28.86 23.53
CA GLU A 674 -6.60 -28.04 24.62
C GLU A 674 -5.48 -27.14 25.20
N ARG A 675 -4.33 -27.73 25.53
CA ARG A 675 -3.17 -27.00 26.08
C ARG A 675 -2.60 -25.94 25.14
N GLU A 676 -2.43 -26.27 23.85
CA GLU A 676 -1.96 -25.32 22.84
C GLU A 676 -2.95 -24.17 22.57
N THR A 677 -4.23 -24.38 22.86
CA THR A 677 -5.30 -23.41 22.59
C THR A 677 -5.78 -22.67 23.84
N MET A 678 -5.13 -22.84 25.00
CA MET A 678 -5.40 -22.11 26.26
C MET A 678 -5.36 -20.58 26.13
N GLN A 679 -4.62 -20.04 25.17
CA GLN A 679 -4.54 -18.60 24.89
C GLN A 679 -5.71 -18.08 24.02
N GLN A 680 -6.64 -18.97 23.63
CA GLN A 680 -7.91 -18.70 22.97
C GLN A 680 -7.80 -17.67 21.83
N ALA A 681 -8.29 -16.44 22.03
CA ALA A 681 -8.28 -15.36 21.04
C ALA A 681 -6.89 -14.88 20.59
N ASN A 682 -5.81 -15.31 21.25
CA ASN A 682 -4.43 -15.07 20.86
C ASN A 682 -3.76 -16.29 20.19
N SER A 683 -4.46 -17.43 20.07
CA SER A 683 -3.96 -18.65 19.43
C SER A 683 -4.55 -18.81 18.02
N GLN A 684 -3.70 -18.81 17.00
CA GLN A 684 -4.16 -19.05 15.61
C GLN A 684 -4.79 -20.44 15.45
N ARG A 685 -4.23 -21.45 16.14
CA ARG A 685 -4.76 -22.83 16.13
C ARG A 685 -6.18 -22.89 16.69
N TRP A 686 -6.49 -22.13 17.74
CA TRP A 686 -7.85 -22.04 18.30
C TRP A 686 -8.88 -21.53 17.27
N PHE A 687 -8.52 -20.56 16.42
CA PHE A 687 -9.42 -20.10 15.34
C PHE A 687 -9.62 -21.13 14.24
N VAL A 688 -8.56 -21.80 13.78
CA VAL A 688 -8.63 -22.84 12.73
C VAL A 688 -9.53 -24.00 13.19
N GLU A 689 -9.28 -24.51 14.39
CA GLU A 689 -9.96 -25.71 14.91
C GLU A 689 -11.44 -25.44 15.25
N ARG A 690 -11.78 -24.19 15.62
CA ARG A 690 -13.16 -23.72 15.81
C ARG A 690 -13.91 -23.41 14.51
N ARG A 691 -13.20 -23.22 13.40
CA ARG A 691 -13.83 -23.00 12.09
C ARG A 691 -14.32 -24.32 11.48
N ASN A 692 -13.61 -25.41 11.75
CA ASN A 692 -13.95 -26.75 11.29
C ASN A 692 -15.06 -27.44 12.11
N ARG A 693 -15.38 -26.89 13.30
CA ARG A 693 -16.26 -27.50 14.31
C ARG A 693 -17.38 -26.57 14.74
N LEU A 694 -18.51 -27.13 15.12
CA LEU A 694 -19.62 -26.39 15.69
C LEU A 694 -19.36 -26.12 17.18
N THR A 695 -19.31 -24.84 17.55
CA THR A 695 -18.95 -24.39 18.90
C THR A 695 -20.17 -24.18 19.80
N ALA A 696 -20.05 -24.54 21.09
CA ALA A 696 -21.15 -24.50 22.07
C ALA A 696 -21.91 -23.15 22.13
N SER A 697 -21.22 -22.02 21.95
CA SER A 697 -21.81 -20.67 21.89
C SER A 697 -22.85 -20.49 20.77
N ASN A 698 -22.86 -21.35 19.75
CA ASN A 698 -23.85 -21.34 18.67
C ASN A 698 -25.01 -22.31 18.89
N PHE A 699 -24.93 -23.26 19.84
CA PHE A 699 -25.90 -24.35 19.99
C PHE A 699 -27.31 -23.83 20.25
N GLY A 700 -27.47 -22.85 21.14
CA GLY A 700 -28.78 -22.26 21.44
C GLY A 700 -29.46 -21.60 20.23
N ARG A 701 -28.68 -20.99 19.33
CA ARG A 701 -29.20 -20.40 18.09
C ARG A 701 -29.68 -21.46 17.10
N ILE A 702 -28.98 -22.59 17.04
CA ILE A 702 -29.29 -23.71 16.14
C ILE A 702 -30.48 -24.53 16.65
N CYS A 703 -30.48 -24.94 17.92
CA CYS A 703 -31.53 -25.76 18.51
C CYS A 703 -32.90 -25.05 18.55
N LYS A 704 -32.92 -23.72 18.50
CA LYS A 704 -34.12 -22.88 18.42
C LYS A 704 -34.42 -22.33 17.01
N MET A 705 -33.62 -22.67 16.01
CA MET A 705 -33.89 -22.28 14.62
C MET A 705 -35.22 -22.91 14.18
N ARG A 706 -36.12 -22.12 13.59
CA ARG A 706 -37.41 -22.63 13.13
C ARG A 706 -37.23 -23.39 11.80
N PRO A 707 -38.03 -24.42 11.48
CA PRO A 707 -37.90 -25.17 10.22
C PRO A 707 -37.96 -24.30 8.95
N GLN A 708 -38.70 -23.19 9.01
CA GLN A 708 -38.82 -22.20 7.93
C GLN A 708 -37.83 -21.01 8.05
N THR A 709 -36.82 -21.10 8.92
CA THR A 709 -35.74 -20.10 9.02
C THR A 709 -34.56 -20.54 8.16
N SER A 710 -34.11 -19.66 7.26
CA SER A 710 -32.94 -19.90 6.43
C SER A 710 -31.68 -20.16 7.26
N CYS A 711 -30.92 -21.21 6.91
CA CYS A 711 -29.67 -21.54 7.59
C CYS A 711 -28.53 -20.59 7.21
N LYS A 712 -28.65 -19.88 6.09
CA LYS A 712 -27.56 -19.12 5.45
C LYS A 712 -26.91 -18.08 6.36
N SER A 713 -27.70 -17.26 7.07
CA SER A 713 -27.10 -16.28 7.99
C SER A 713 -26.41 -16.96 9.17
N THR A 714 -26.98 -18.07 9.68
CA THR A 714 -26.37 -18.82 10.79
C THR A 714 -25.02 -19.39 10.40
N VAL A 715 -24.93 -20.02 9.23
CA VAL A 715 -23.67 -20.54 8.65
C VAL A 715 -22.68 -19.41 8.38
N TYR A 716 -23.12 -18.30 7.77
CA TYR A 716 -22.28 -17.13 7.54
C TYR A 716 -21.65 -16.60 8.83
N ASP A 717 -22.47 -16.45 9.88
CA ASP A 717 -22.01 -15.88 11.15
C ASP A 717 -21.03 -16.82 11.89
N ILE A 718 -21.02 -18.12 11.56
CA ILE A 718 -20.08 -19.11 12.12
C ILE A 718 -18.75 -19.12 11.36
N LEU A 719 -18.79 -19.11 10.02
CA LEU A 719 -17.60 -19.30 9.18
C LEU A 719 -16.89 -18.00 8.77
N TYR A 720 -17.61 -16.89 8.64
CA TYR A 720 -17.14 -15.69 7.92
C TYR A 720 -17.27 -14.39 8.71
N SER A 721 -18.14 -14.33 9.73
CA SER A 721 -18.30 -13.13 10.55
C SER A 721 -17.20 -13.02 11.62
N SER A 722 -16.60 -11.83 11.73
CA SER A 722 -15.76 -11.44 12.86
C SER A 722 -16.50 -10.42 13.72
N PRO A 723 -17.33 -10.85 14.69
CA PRO A 723 -18.17 -9.95 15.46
C PRO A 723 -17.31 -9.02 16.32
N THR A 724 -17.44 -7.71 16.08
CA THR A 724 -16.88 -6.66 16.94
C THR A 724 -18.03 -5.80 17.46
N SER A 725 -18.16 -5.71 18.78
CA SER A 725 -19.20 -4.92 19.43
C SER A 725 -18.69 -4.33 20.75
N SER A 726 -19.31 -3.24 21.20
CA SER A 726 -19.00 -2.61 22.49
C SER A 726 -19.14 -3.61 23.64
N SER A 727 -20.15 -4.49 23.60
CA SER A 727 -20.38 -5.53 24.60
C SER A 727 -19.29 -6.59 24.63
N LEU A 728 -18.78 -7.05 23.48
CA LEU A 728 -17.66 -7.99 23.41
C LEU A 728 -16.35 -7.37 23.92
N ASN A 729 -16.11 -6.09 23.59
CA ASN A 729 -14.96 -5.35 24.08
C ASN A 729 -15.04 -5.07 25.58
N TYR A 730 -16.24 -4.88 26.14
CA TYR A 730 -16.45 -4.72 27.58
C TYR A 730 -16.25 -6.05 28.32
N GLY A 731 -16.81 -7.15 27.81
CA GLY A 731 -16.60 -8.50 28.34
C GLY A 731 -15.12 -8.82 28.50
N LYS A 732 -14.35 -8.74 27.41
CA LYS A 732 -12.89 -8.97 27.42
C LYS A 732 -12.09 -8.10 28.40
N GLN A 733 -12.60 -6.94 28.80
CA GLN A 733 -11.95 -6.05 29.77
C GLN A 733 -12.32 -6.35 31.23
N THR A 734 -13.47 -7.00 31.46
CA THR A 734 -14.03 -7.25 32.79
C THR A 734 -13.92 -8.71 33.22
N GLU A 735 -13.74 -9.63 32.27
CA GLU A 735 -13.67 -11.08 32.48
C GLU A 735 -12.65 -11.49 33.54
N GLU A 736 -11.44 -10.92 33.56
CA GLU A 736 -10.42 -11.24 34.58
C GLU A 736 -10.81 -10.77 35.98
N THR A 737 -11.53 -9.65 36.10
CA THR A 737 -12.08 -9.17 37.38
C THR A 737 -13.23 -10.04 37.85
N ALA A 738 -14.11 -10.43 36.92
CA ALA A 738 -15.23 -11.33 37.18
C ALA A 738 -14.76 -12.72 37.64
N LEU A 739 -13.71 -13.28 37.00
CA LEU A 739 -13.06 -14.51 37.42
C LEU A 739 -12.57 -14.44 38.87
N LYS A 740 -11.82 -13.41 39.24
CA LYS A 740 -11.32 -13.23 40.62
C LYS A 740 -12.44 -13.06 41.64
N CYS A 741 -13.50 -12.34 41.28
CA CYS A 741 -14.70 -12.20 42.13
C CYS A 741 -15.41 -13.55 42.33
N LEU A 742 -15.51 -14.36 41.28
CA LEU A 742 -16.06 -15.71 41.36
C LEU A 742 -15.19 -16.62 42.25
N GLU A 743 -13.86 -16.65 42.02
CA GLU A 743 -12.91 -17.44 42.82
C GLU A 743 -13.05 -17.18 44.32
N PHE A 744 -13.19 -15.90 44.71
CA PHE A 744 -13.45 -15.51 46.09
C PHE A 744 -14.79 -16.05 46.60
N LYS A 745 -15.88 -15.90 45.83
CA LYS A 745 -17.23 -16.39 46.22
C LYS A 745 -17.31 -17.91 46.36
N ILE A 746 -16.62 -18.69 45.52
CA ILE A 746 -16.66 -20.16 45.56
C ILE A 746 -15.52 -20.77 46.40
N SER A 747 -14.62 -19.94 46.95
CA SER A 747 -13.42 -20.35 47.69
C SER A 747 -12.60 -21.43 46.98
N SER A 748 -12.58 -21.39 45.64
CA SER A 748 -11.98 -22.39 44.77
C SER A 748 -11.35 -21.71 43.56
N LYS A 749 -10.15 -22.16 43.17
CA LYS A 749 -9.39 -21.59 42.05
C LYS A 749 -10.00 -21.98 40.70
N VAL A 750 -10.10 -21.04 39.77
CA VAL A 750 -10.55 -21.26 38.40
C VAL A 750 -9.34 -21.43 37.49
N GLN A 751 -9.24 -22.57 36.81
CA GLN A 751 -8.20 -22.83 35.82
C GLN A 751 -8.66 -22.37 34.43
N LYS A 752 -7.80 -21.64 33.71
CA LYS A 752 -8.02 -21.34 32.28
C LYS A 752 -7.87 -22.60 31.45
N CYS A 753 -8.62 -22.68 30.36
CA CYS A 753 -8.59 -23.81 29.43
C CYS A 753 -8.73 -23.37 27.96
N GLY A 754 -8.39 -24.26 27.04
CA GLY A 754 -8.46 -24.06 25.60
C GLY A 754 -9.72 -24.61 24.96
N LEU A 755 -9.56 -25.22 23.79
CA LEU A 755 -10.63 -25.84 23.01
C LEU A 755 -10.74 -27.33 23.35
N PHE A 756 -11.85 -27.72 23.95
CA PHE A 756 -12.25 -29.13 24.07
C PHE A 756 -12.96 -29.59 22.81
N ILE A 757 -12.68 -30.83 22.39
CA ILE A 757 -13.38 -31.54 21.32
C ILE A 757 -14.10 -32.74 21.94
N ASP A 758 -15.34 -32.93 21.53
CA ASP A 758 -16.18 -34.05 21.98
C ASP A 758 -15.53 -35.42 21.71
N LYS A 759 -15.83 -36.40 22.57
CA LYS A 759 -15.25 -37.75 22.50
C LYS A 759 -15.85 -38.62 21.41
N PHE A 760 -17.13 -38.44 21.11
CA PHE A 760 -17.88 -39.27 20.17
C PHE A 760 -18.31 -38.51 18.91
N ILE A 761 -18.41 -37.18 19.00
CA ILE A 761 -18.92 -36.31 17.94
C ILE A 761 -17.82 -35.30 17.55
N PRO A 762 -16.77 -35.69 16.80
CA PRO A 762 -15.53 -34.91 16.64
C PRO A 762 -15.69 -33.53 15.98
N TYR A 763 -16.85 -33.25 15.41
CA TYR A 763 -17.23 -31.94 14.89
C TYR A 763 -17.85 -30.98 15.92
N LEU A 764 -18.06 -31.39 17.17
CA LEU A 764 -18.50 -30.52 18.27
C LEU A 764 -17.32 -30.06 19.12
N ALA A 765 -17.32 -28.80 19.52
CA ALA A 765 -16.26 -28.23 20.35
C ALA A 765 -16.77 -27.19 21.35
N ALA A 766 -16.04 -27.03 22.46
CA ALA A 766 -16.37 -26.10 23.54
C ALA A 766 -15.13 -25.39 24.07
N THR A 767 -15.32 -24.15 24.53
CA THR A 767 -14.38 -23.43 25.36
C THR A 767 -15.22 -22.84 26.50
N PRO A 768 -15.16 -23.39 27.72
CA PRO A 768 -15.64 -22.73 28.93
C PRO A 768 -14.78 -21.50 29.27
N ASP A 769 -15.34 -20.57 30.04
CA ASP A 769 -14.56 -19.42 30.54
C ASP A 769 -13.56 -19.86 31.64
N GLY A 770 -13.79 -21.03 32.26
CA GLY A 770 -12.80 -21.72 33.09
C GLY A 770 -13.27 -23.07 33.64
N LEU A 771 -12.35 -23.80 34.26
CA LEU A 771 -12.56 -25.10 34.90
C LEU A 771 -12.39 -24.98 36.42
N ILE A 772 -13.24 -25.65 37.18
CA ILE A 772 -13.20 -25.69 38.65
C ILE A 772 -13.12 -27.16 39.07
N GLY A 773 -11.98 -27.57 39.63
CA GLY A 773 -11.70 -28.97 39.96
C GLY A 773 -11.84 -29.92 38.76
N SER A 774 -12.27 -31.16 39.03
CA SER A 774 -12.49 -32.18 37.99
C SER A 774 -13.90 -32.17 37.38
N ASN A 775 -14.93 -31.72 38.11
CA ASN A 775 -16.34 -31.93 37.75
C ASN A 775 -17.12 -30.66 37.37
N SER A 776 -16.51 -29.47 37.48
CA SER A 776 -17.23 -28.20 37.30
C SER A 776 -16.60 -27.30 36.24
N ILE A 777 -17.43 -26.55 35.52
CA ILE A 777 -17.02 -25.46 34.63
C ILE A 777 -17.55 -24.11 35.14
N THR A 778 -17.08 -23.00 34.58
CA THR A 778 -17.71 -21.68 34.74
C THR A 778 -18.01 -21.03 33.39
N GLU A 779 -19.12 -20.29 33.35
CA GLU A 779 -19.56 -19.46 32.24
C GLU A 779 -19.92 -18.07 32.80
N ILE A 780 -19.18 -17.06 32.37
CA ILE A 780 -19.19 -15.70 32.93
C ILE A 780 -19.83 -14.74 31.94
N LYS A 781 -20.70 -13.85 32.42
CA LYS A 781 -21.34 -12.81 31.61
C LYS A 781 -21.18 -11.45 32.26
N CYS A 782 -20.56 -10.53 31.54
CA CYS A 782 -20.43 -9.11 31.90
C CYS A 782 -21.32 -8.26 30.97
N PRO A 783 -22.64 -8.18 31.22
CA PRO A 783 -23.59 -7.50 30.34
C PRO A 783 -23.42 -5.96 30.35
N TYR A 784 -22.96 -5.41 29.21
CA TYR A 784 -22.75 -3.96 29.03
C TYR A 784 -24.01 -3.10 29.27
N SER A 785 -25.21 -3.64 29.04
CA SER A 785 -26.50 -2.92 29.20
C SER A 785 -26.80 -2.51 30.64
N VAL A 786 -26.21 -3.21 31.62
CA VAL A 786 -26.45 -3.05 33.07
C VAL A 786 -25.15 -2.71 33.82
N LYS A 787 -24.13 -2.24 33.11
CA LYS A 787 -22.84 -1.85 33.71
C LYS A 787 -22.97 -0.72 34.75
N ASP A 788 -24.02 0.11 34.63
CA ASP A 788 -24.34 1.28 35.46
C ASP A 788 -25.66 1.07 36.25
N SER A 789 -26.10 -0.19 36.48
CA SER A 789 -27.31 -0.46 37.28
C SER A 789 -26.94 -0.82 38.71
N ASP A 790 -27.65 -0.26 39.69
CA ASP A 790 -27.34 -0.47 41.11
C ASP A 790 -27.77 -1.86 41.61
N THR A 791 -28.82 -2.46 41.02
CA THR A 791 -29.38 -3.75 41.46
C THR A 791 -29.80 -4.67 40.30
N LEU A 792 -29.90 -5.97 40.58
CA LEU A 792 -30.42 -6.98 39.65
C LEU A 792 -31.92 -6.77 39.38
N GLU A 793 -32.67 -6.41 40.42
CA GLU A 793 -34.10 -6.09 40.43
C GLU A 793 -34.41 -5.01 39.39
N GLN A 794 -33.69 -3.87 39.46
CA GLN A 794 -33.83 -2.76 38.53
C GLN A 794 -33.49 -3.20 37.09
N ALA A 795 -32.39 -3.94 36.91
CA ALA A 795 -31.98 -4.44 35.61
C ALA A 795 -33.02 -5.38 34.95
N LEU A 796 -33.81 -6.10 35.76
CA LEU A 796 -34.93 -6.94 35.31
C LEU A 796 -36.19 -6.13 35.01
N GLN A 797 -36.54 -5.15 35.84
CA GLN A 797 -37.66 -4.22 35.59
C GLN A 797 -37.47 -3.44 34.29
N GLU A 798 -36.25 -2.96 34.02
CA GLU A 798 -35.84 -2.30 32.78
C GLU A 798 -35.70 -3.26 31.58
N LYS A 799 -35.97 -4.56 31.78
CA LYS A 799 -35.90 -5.65 30.77
C LYS A 799 -34.53 -5.79 30.09
N LYS A 800 -33.46 -5.34 30.74
CA LYS A 800 -32.08 -5.37 30.22
C LYS A 800 -31.42 -6.76 30.30
N LEU A 801 -32.01 -7.70 31.06
CA LEU A 801 -31.55 -9.08 31.25
C LEU A 801 -32.64 -10.11 30.86
N PRO A 802 -33.08 -10.19 29.59
CA PRO A 802 -34.24 -11.00 29.17
C PRO A 802 -34.08 -12.52 29.30
N TYR A 803 -32.89 -12.97 29.71
CA TYR A 803 -32.51 -14.36 29.88
C TYR A 803 -32.63 -14.88 31.32
N ILE A 804 -32.74 -13.99 32.31
CA ILE A 804 -33.06 -14.36 33.68
C ILE A 804 -34.59 -14.32 33.86
N SER A 805 -35.12 -15.26 34.64
CA SER A 805 -36.51 -15.28 35.09
C SER A 805 -36.57 -15.58 36.57
N GLU A 806 -37.42 -14.88 37.30
CA GLU A 806 -37.75 -15.22 38.68
C GLU A 806 -38.70 -16.43 38.72
N LYS A 807 -38.40 -17.40 39.58
CA LYS A 807 -39.30 -18.49 39.95
C LYS A 807 -39.21 -18.72 41.45
N ASN A 808 -40.34 -18.63 42.16
CA ASN A 808 -40.43 -18.86 43.60
C ASN A 808 -39.43 -18.01 44.42
N GLY A 809 -39.25 -16.73 44.06
CA GLY A 809 -38.29 -15.83 44.73
C GLY A 809 -36.81 -16.06 44.37
N VAL A 810 -36.50 -16.97 43.44
CA VAL A 810 -35.13 -17.23 42.98
C VAL A 810 -34.99 -16.85 41.50
N TYR A 811 -34.03 -15.99 41.20
CA TYR A 811 -33.63 -15.68 39.83
C TYR A 811 -32.85 -16.84 39.23
N GLN A 812 -33.26 -17.30 38.05
CA GLN A 812 -32.68 -18.45 37.35
C GLN A 812 -32.54 -18.17 35.85
N LEU A 813 -31.53 -18.75 35.22
CA LEU A 813 -31.37 -18.74 33.77
C LEU A 813 -32.51 -19.53 33.13
N ARG A 814 -33.23 -18.86 32.23
CA ARG A 814 -34.30 -19.47 31.45
C ARG A 814 -33.77 -20.66 30.65
N LYS A 815 -34.31 -21.85 30.89
CA LYS A 815 -33.99 -23.07 30.12
C LYS A 815 -34.23 -22.92 28.61
N ASP A 816 -35.11 -22.00 28.19
CA ASP A 816 -35.32 -21.68 26.77
C ASP A 816 -34.32 -20.67 26.19
N HIS A 817 -33.42 -20.09 26.98
CA HIS A 817 -32.45 -19.08 26.50
C HIS A 817 -31.16 -19.70 25.95
N HIS A 818 -30.50 -19.02 24.99
CA HIS A 818 -29.32 -19.55 24.28
C HIS A 818 -28.16 -19.96 25.19
N TYR A 819 -27.94 -19.23 26.29
CA TYR A 819 -26.89 -19.55 27.26
C TYR A 819 -27.11 -20.91 27.93
N TYR A 820 -28.35 -21.34 28.16
CA TYR A 820 -28.62 -22.66 28.76
C TYR A 820 -28.15 -23.79 27.82
N PHE A 821 -28.47 -23.69 26.53
CA PHE A 821 -27.96 -24.61 25.51
C PHE A 821 -26.43 -24.58 25.38
N GLN A 822 -25.80 -23.41 25.49
CA GLN A 822 -24.34 -23.29 25.48
C GLN A 822 -23.72 -24.03 26.68
N ILE A 823 -24.25 -23.81 27.89
CA ILE A 823 -23.78 -24.39 29.14
C ILE A 823 -23.96 -25.91 29.16
N GLN A 824 -25.12 -26.42 28.72
CA GLN A 824 -25.35 -27.86 28.57
C GLN A 824 -24.37 -28.48 27.55
N GLY A 825 -24.09 -27.80 26.45
CA GLY A 825 -23.10 -28.24 25.46
C GLY A 825 -21.66 -28.22 25.97
N GLN A 826 -21.26 -27.20 26.73
CA GLN A 826 -19.94 -27.16 27.38
C GLN A 826 -19.78 -28.31 28.38
N MET A 827 -20.80 -28.59 29.20
CA MET A 827 -20.80 -29.71 30.16
C MET A 827 -20.70 -31.08 29.47
N HIS A 828 -21.46 -31.31 28.39
CA HIS A 828 -21.37 -32.54 27.59
C HIS A 828 -19.94 -32.75 27.04
N ILE A 829 -19.42 -31.75 26.31
CA ILE A 829 -18.14 -31.84 25.59
C ILE A 829 -16.94 -31.92 26.54
N THR A 830 -17.06 -31.40 27.77
CA THR A 830 -16.01 -31.47 28.80
C THR A 830 -16.17 -32.64 29.77
N GLU A 831 -17.20 -33.49 29.59
CA GLU A 831 -17.55 -34.62 30.47
C GLU A 831 -17.71 -34.19 31.95
N ARG A 832 -18.39 -33.05 32.19
CA ARG A 832 -18.58 -32.42 33.51
C ARG A 832 -20.05 -32.24 33.87
N HIS A 833 -20.39 -32.36 35.15
CA HIS A 833 -21.80 -32.39 35.58
C HIS A 833 -22.34 -31.07 36.14
N LYS A 834 -21.48 -30.05 36.37
CA LYS A 834 -21.87 -28.78 36.99
C LYS A 834 -21.26 -27.56 36.28
N CYS A 835 -22.03 -26.48 36.19
CA CYS A 835 -21.60 -25.17 35.71
C CYS A 835 -21.95 -24.09 36.72
N TYR A 836 -20.97 -23.28 37.09
CA TYR A 836 -21.18 -22.01 37.79
C TYR A 836 -21.47 -20.93 36.73
N PHE A 837 -22.74 -20.53 36.61
CA PHE A 837 -23.15 -19.44 35.74
C PHE A 837 -23.08 -18.13 36.53
N PHE A 838 -22.18 -17.23 36.13
CA PHE A 838 -21.88 -16.02 36.90
C PHE A 838 -22.12 -14.75 36.09
N ILE A 839 -22.95 -13.86 36.63
CA ILE A 839 -23.17 -12.51 36.08
C ILE A 839 -22.42 -11.51 36.94
N TYR A 840 -21.58 -10.69 36.30
CA TYR A 840 -20.76 -9.68 36.95
C TYR A 840 -21.10 -8.27 36.44
N THR A 841 -21.33 -7.36 37.38
CA THR A 841 -21.27 -5.90 37.20
C THR A 841 -20.35 -5.32 38.29
N PRO A 842 -19.94 -4.05 38.21
CA PRO A 842 -19.16 -3.42 39.28
C PRO A 842 -19.90 -3.36 40.62
N GLU A 843 -21.21 -3.11 40.60
CA GLU A 843 -22.03 -2.87 41.80
C GLU A 843 -22.65 -4.15 42.39
N TRP A 844 -23.05 -5.11 41.54
CA TRP A 844 -23.70 -6.35 41.97
C TRP A 844 -23.27 -7.59 41.16
N THR A 845 -23.49 -8.77 41.76
CA THR A 845 -23.14 -10.06 41.15
C THR A 845 -24.21 -11.12 41.42
N HIS A 846 -24.45 -11.99 40.44
CA HIS A 846 -25.41 -13.10 40.54
C HIS A 846 -24.72 -14.42 40.17
N LEU A 847 -24.98 -15.48 40.94
CA LEU A 847 -24.37 -16.80 40.77
C LEU A 847 -25.46 -17.88 40.81
N GLU A 848 -25.52 -18.70 39.77
CA GLU A 848 -26.41 -19.85 39.64
C GLU A 848 -25.59 -21.13 39.40
N ILE A 849 -25.98 -22.25 40.01
CA ILE A 849 -25.35 -23.56 39.77
C ILE A 849 -26.26 -24.40 38.87
N ILE A 850 -25.87 -24.54 37.61
CA ILE A 850 -26.59 -25.30 36.60
C ILE A 850 -26.00 -26.71 36.53
N HIS A 851 -26.86 -27.73 36.57
CA HIS A 851 -26.46 -29.14 36.45
C HIS A 851 -26.66 -29.64 35.02
N TYR A 852 -25.87 -30.63 34.61
CA TYR A 852 -26.03 -31.29 33.31
C TYR A 852 -27.36 -32.06 33.24
N ASP A 853 -28.08 -31.88 32.13
CA ASP A 853 -29.42 -32.42 31.88
C ASP A 853 -29.36 -33.29 30.60
N ASP A 854 -29.02 -34.57 30.79
CA ASP A 854 -28.82 -35.54 29.70
C ASP A 854 -30.10 -35.78 28.88
N VAL A 855 -31.26 -35.72 29.55
CA VAL A 855 -32.57 -35.83 28.90
C VAL A 855 -32.82 -34.60 28.01
N PHE A 856 -32.41 -33.40 28.44
CA PHE A 856 -32.45 -32.21 27.60
C PHE A 856 -31.49 -32.29 26.41
N TRP A 857 -30.25 -32.76 26.62
CA TRP A 857 -29.26 -32.93 25.55
C TRP A 857 -29.75 -33.87 24.46
N SER A 858 -30.05 -35.13 24.82
CA SER A 858 -30.47 -36.19 23.89
C SER A 858 -31.77 -35.86 23.14
N LYS A 859 -32.81 -35.38 23.85
CA LYS A 859 -34.11 -35.10 23.24
C LYS A 859 -34.19 -33.76 22.50
N THR A 860 -33.39 -32.76 22.89
CA THR A 860 -33.58 -31.37 22.41
C THR A 860 -32.44 -30.85 21.56
N MET A 861 -31.21 -31.31 21.79
CA MET A 861 -29.99 -30.73 21.19
C MET A 861 -29.36 -31.62 20.13
N GLU A 862 -28.95 -32.84 20.51
CA GLU A 862 -28.07 -33.70 19.72
C GLU A 862 -28.51 -33.85 18.25
N LYS A 863 -29.75 -34.31 18.03
CA LYS A 863 -30.33 -34.51 16.69
C LYS A 863 -30.38 -33.23 15.84
N LYS A 864 -30.58 -32.06 16.47
CA LYS A 864 -30.62 -30.76 15.76
C LYS A 864 -29.22 -30.25 15.42
N LEU A 865 -28.25 -30.44 16.33
CA LEU A 865 -26.86 -30.07 16.10
C LEU A 865 -26.24 -30.92 14.97
N LYS A 866 -26.50 -32.23 14.99
CA LYS A 866 -26.10 -33.15 13.91
C LYS A 866 -26.67 -32.74 12.54
N LEU A 867 -27.99 -32.59 12.45
CA LEU A 867 -28.66 -32.20 11.20
C LEU A 867 -28.12 -30.87 10.64
N PHE A 868 -27.94 -29.86 11.50
CA PHE A 868 -27.39 -28.57 11.09
C PHE A 868 -25.92 -28.68 10.64
N TYR A 869 -25.10 -29.46 11.34
CA TYR A 869 -23.71 -29.64 10.94
C TYR A 869 -23.61 -30.33 9.58
N GLU A 870 -24.22 -31.51 9.43
CA GLU A 870 -24.09 -32.36 8.25
C GLU A 870 -24.71 -31.74 6.99
N GLU A 871 -25.89 -31.10 7.10
CA GLU A 871 -26.59 -30.55 5.93
C GLU A 871 -26.25 -29.09 5.63
N CYS A 872 -26.02 -28.25 6.65
CA CYS A 872 -25.79 -26.81 6.46
C CYS A 872 -24.30 -26.44 6.55
N LEU A 873 -23.67 -26.64 7.70
CA LEU A 873 -22.33 -26.10 7.97
C LEU A 873 -21.24 -26.83 7.19
N LEU A 874 -21.24 -28.16 7.23
CA LEU A 874 -20.23 -29.01 6.60
C LEU A 874 -20.21 -28.87 5.07
N ARG A 875 -21.37 -28.65 4.44
CA ARG A 875 -21.44 -28.44 2.98
C ARG A 875 -20.73 -27.14 2.58
N GLU A 876 -20.90 -26.08 3.37
CA GLU A 876 -20.24 -24.78 3.15
C GLU A 876 -18.74 -24.79 3.56
N ILE A 877 -18.31 -25.71 4.42
CA ILE A 877 -16.88 -25.96 4.70
C ILE A 877 -16.19 -26.62 3.49
N ILE A 878 -16.86 -27.59 2.85
CA ILE A 878 -16.28 -28.44 1.79
C ILE A 878 -16.34 -27.81 0.39
N ASP A 879 -17.44 -27.12 0.08
CA ASP A 879 -17.60 -26.34 -1.15
C ASP A 879 -18.16 -24.96 -0.76
N PRO A 880 -17.30 -24.01 -0.34
CA PRO A 880 -17.72 -22.69 0.09
C PRO A 880 -18.38 -21.90 -1.04
N GLN A 881 -19.71 -21.74 -0.99
CA GLN A 881 -20.44 -20.95 -1.99
C GLN A 881 -20.34 -19.45 -1.69
N TYR A 882 -20.32 -19.07 -0.42
CA TYR A 882 -20.22 -17.68 0.01
C TYR A 882 -19.00 -16.99 -0.62
N TYR A 883 -17.84 -17.66 -0.67
CA TYR A 883 -16.63 -17.07 -1.23
C TYR A 883 -16.67 -16.81 -2.74
N LYS A 884 -17.64 -17.40 -3.47
CA LYS A 884 -17.79 -17.20 -4.92
C LYS A 884 -18.34 -15.81 -5.27
N ARG A 885 -19.03 -15.11 -4.35
CA ARG A 885 -19.49 -13.71 -4.52
C ARG A 885 -19.39 -12.79 -3.29
N LEU A 886 -19.12 -13.35 -2.11
CA LEU A 886 -19.30 -12.69 -0.82
C LEU A 886 -20.77 -12.30 -0.52
N MET A 887 -21.75 -13.05 -1.06
CA MET A 887 -23.17 -12.86 -0.77
C MET A 887 -23.73 -13.96 0.14
N LYS A 888 -24.42 -13.57 1.23
CA LYS A 888 -25.10 -14.53 2.12
C LYS A 888 -26.17 -15.37 1.40
N SER A 889 -26.67 -14.91 0.25
CA SER A 889 -27.65 -15.64 -0.59
C SER A 889 -27.12 -16.95 -1.15
N ASP A 890 -25.81 -17.10 -1.27
CA ASP A 890 -25.20 -18.17 -2.07
C ASP A 890 -24.89 -19.41 -1.26
N ILE A 891 -24.72 -19.24 0.05
CA ILE A 891 -24.57 -20.34 1.01
C ILE A 891 -25.65 -21.38 0.75
N TYR A 892 -25.23 -22.63 0.63
CA TYR A 892 -26.14 -23.71 0.28
C TYR A 892 -27.27 -23.83 1.31
N GLU A 893 -28.49 -24.00 0.81
CA GLU A 893 -29.67 -24.23 1.65
C GLU A 893 -30.27 -25.61 1.33
N PRO A 894 -30.36 -26.51 2.33
CA PRO A 894 -30.93 -27.84 2.17
C PRO A 894 -32.35 -27.83 1.61
N ALA A 895 -32.70 -28.89 0.86
CA ALA A 895 -34.02 -29.06 0.27
C ALA A 895 -35.14 -28.95 1.32
N HIS A 896 -34.98 -29.61 2.47
CA HIS A 896 -35.96 -29.58 3.56
C HIS A 896 -36.22 -28.16 4.10
N ILE A 897 -35.21 -27.26 4.10
CA ILE A 897 -35.39 -25.86 4.53
C ILE A 897 -36.11 -25.06 3.43
N LYS A 898 -35.74 -25.25 2.16
CA LYS A 898 -36.40 -24.60 1.01
C LYS A 898 -37.89 -24.94 0.95
N GLU A 899 -38.24 -26.22 1.06
CA GLU A 899 -39.62 -26.71 1.07
C GLU A 899 -40.43 -26.10 2.23
N ASN A 900 -39.87 -26.05 3.44
CA ASN A 900 -40.52 -25.43 4.60
C ASN A 900 -40.72 -23.91 4.41
N ILE A 901 -39.74 -23.21 3.83
CA ILE A 901 -39.85 -21.79 3.48
C ILE A 901 -40.98 -21.56 2.47
N ASP A 902 -41.03 -22.36 1.40
CA ASP A 902 -41.98 -22.16 0.30
C ASP A 902 -43.41 -22.60 0.68
N ASN A 903 -43.57 -23.66 1.47
CA ASN A 903 -44.86 -24.03 2.06
C ASN A 903 -45.37 -22.93 2.99
N HIS A 904 -44.51 -22.34 3.83
CA HIS A 904 -44.88 -21.23 4.70
C HIS A 904 -45.22 -19.94 3.91
N LYS A 905 -44.56 -19.67 2.77
CA LYS A 905 -44.97 -18.60 1.84
C LYS A 905 -46.37 -18.84 1.28
N LYS A 906 -46.65 -20.05 0.77
CA LYS A 906 -47.98 -20.45 0.24
C LYS A 906 -49.06 -20.27 1.31
N MET A 907 -48.83 -20.73 2.55
CA MET A 907 -49.78 -20.55 3.66
C MET A 907 -50.02 -19.07 4.02
N LYS A 908 -48.99 -18.21 3.92
CA LYS A 908 -49.16 -16.75 4.13
C LYS A 908 -49.97 -16.09 3.02
N ILE A 909 -49.73 -16.46 1.75
CA ILE A 909 -50.49 -15.94 0.61
C ILE A 909 -51.97 -16.34 0.73
N ASN A 910 -52.26 -17.61 1.05
CA ASN A 910 -53.63 -18.08 1.25
C ASN A 910 -54.32 -17.40 2.46
N LYS A 911 -53.58 -16.99 3.50
CA LYS A 911 -54.11 -16.19 4.62
C LYS A 911 -54.32 -14.70 4.29
N LEU A 912 -53.71 -14.20 3.23
CA LEU A 912 -53.89 -12.84 2.72
C LEU A 912 -54.96 -12.74 1.63
N GLY A 913 -55.30 -13.85 0.96
CA GLY A 913 -56.45 -13.94 0.05
C GLY A 913 -57.79 -14.29 0.72
N ASN A 914 -57.76 -14.75 1.98
CA ASN A 914 -58.94 -15.04 2.81
C ASN A 914 -59.17 -13.95 3.89
N LYS A 915 -58.68 -12.74 3.65
CA LYS A 915 -58.86 -11.54 4.47
C LYS A 915 -59.17 -10.35 3.56
#